data_AF-A0A4R0R2Q9-F1
#
_entry.id   AF-A0A4R0R2Q9-F1
#
_cell.length_a   1.000
_cell.length_b   1.000
_cell.length_c   1.000
_cell.angle_alpha   90.00
_cell.angle_beta   90.00
_cell.angle_gamma   90.00
#
_symmetry.space_group_name_H-M   'P 1'
#
loop_
_entity.id
_entity.type
_entity.pdbx_description
1 polymer ?
#
loop_
_entity_poly.entity_id
_entity_poly.type
_entity_poly.pdbx_seq_one_letter_code
_entity_poly.pdbx_strand_id
1 'polypeptide(L)'
;MPLPNYSLLPAVLVLDCHPDFLPHLNTMDNRDERQQLDELRALLKRVEKIPNKTGLQRREALKRLIEVVHSPYTSLKSLAASNFRFFIKDFPDLEDDAINAVYDLCEDSVAKVKCRWVRFDGYHAIISVSKEQKQWVKRNADVLVQLLQSDEPEEVKVVQKALIEHIDMDPVVTLSVLCDQVIPTEEELDEEDQVIRDRLRSLVLTFLTGDARRGIVERHAVPGSLAEDVLVSGMFKAIPNLPHADVELTVKDLLLSLKSFSEHSNRGEQLLEIVLETAKSSLKAELASGITRTSISNTTYFLELASHLAVENHVAQPKQLARFYCSSAISKMTLVRLSDDAKAFVLSQVSHALLACEKTYTSDELNSVRKQVVDACSVLLPCFLDIKSPDMRPWRSCSALVQTCKRRKDELGWTVPSSLVEVLAKIQNIAETDLQQTSSSEKASIQEAQSLIRSPTIFLLHFEQPLLPPPSAASKVLSPQASSSKTVTTRNGKSNGAPVTIQRNREGIARSAIGLSKPNSLPAKPPPPLDQETSGNASTRDEHRRQSSGPLNTSSAPSSSIQDRATRGGSRSDSGGAGAPTLLSRLGASQGRPTADSPLSRSSTPSVPAKRRAESDRAPPRPVPAAAAHDDDVDPAQGLRILGAASRGSGNVAATPPPKSASSLLSRLAGDGDSEERKGKRSRTKF
;
A
#
# COMPACT_ATOMS: atom_id res chain seq x y z
N MET A 1 16.37 30.90 -26.77
CA MET A 1 16.51 29.81 -27.76
C MET A 1 15.12 29.25 -28.05
N PRO A 2 14.78 28.90 -29.31
CA PRO A 2 13.45 28.40 -29.65
C PRO A 2 13.29 26.93 -29.26
N LEU A 3 12.10 26.57 -28.75
CA LEU A 3 11.71 25.19 -28.44
C LEU A 3 11.16 24.49 -29.70
N PRO A 4 11.43 23.19 -29.91
CA PRO A 4 10.84 22.44 -31.02
C PRO A 4 9.42 21.98 -30.68
N ASN A 5 8.47 22.27 -31.58
CA ASN A 5 7.12 21.70 -31.54
C ASN A 5 7.17 20.21 -31.90
N TYR A 6 6.69 19.34 -31.01
CA TYR A 6 6.43 17.93 -31.30
C TYR A 6 4.92 17.65 -31.36
N SER A 7 4.34 17.85 -32.54
CA SER A 7 3.01 17.34 -32.90
C SER A 7 3.16 15.93 -33.47
N LEU A 8 2.93 14.90 -32.65
CA LEU A 8 2.91 13.49 -33.07
C LEU A 8 1.49 12.93 -32.96
N LEU A 9 0.84 12.77 -34.11
CA LEU A 9 -0.30 11.86 -34.27
C LEU A 9 0.21 10.40 -34.22
N PRO A 10 -0.57 9.45 -33.70
CA PRO A 10 -0.18 8.05 -33.69
C PRO A 10 -0.23 7.48 -35.11
N ALA A 11 0.94 7.11 -35.65
CA ALA A 11 1.01 6.32 -36.86
C ALA A 11 0.44 4.92 -36.60
N VAL A 12 -0.62 4.56 -37.34
CA VAL A 12 -1.13 3.18 -37.37
C VAL A 12 -0.07 2.31 -38.02
N LEU A 13 0.60 1.47 -37.22
CA LEU A 13 1.53 0.46 -37.71
C LEU A 13 0.75 -0.66 -38.42
N VAL A 14 0.50 -0.48 -39.72
CA VAL A 14 0.16 -1.57 -40.62
C VAL A 14 1.43 -2.39 -40.85
N LEU A 15 1.58 -3.46 -40.08
CA LEU A 15 2.63 -4.46 -40.29
C LEU A 15 2.17 -5.41 -41.40
N ASP A 16 2.62 -5.15 -42.63
CA ASP A 16 2.43 -6.08 -43.75
C ASP A 16 3.14 -7.42 -43.47
N CYS A 17 2.36 -8.47 -43.20
CA CYS A 17 2.88 -9.82 -43.05
C CYS A 17 3.17 -10.44 -44.43
N HIS A 18 4.45 -10.59 -44.76
CA HIS A 18 4.92 -11.31 -45.95
C HIS A 18 4.50 -12.80 -45.90
N PRO A 19 3.77 -13.34 -46.91
CA PRO A 19 3.09 -14.63 -46.76
C PRO A 19 3.74 -15.78 -47.55
N ASP A 20 5.05 -16.00 -47.44
CA ASP A 20 5.74 -17.08 -48.19
C ASP A 20 6.73 -17.87 -47.32
N PHE A 21 6.33 -19.08 -46.91
CA PHE A 21 7.11 -20.34 -46.98
C PHE A 21 6.34 -21.45 -46.23
N LEU A 22 5.78 -22.42 -46.97
CA LEU A 22 5.55 -23.85 -46.61
C LEU A 22 4.53 -24.47 -47.58
N PRO A 23 4.91 -25.43 -48.45
CA PRO A 23 3.98 -26.01 -49.43
C PRO A 23 3.29 -27.31 -48.99
N HIS A 24 2.07 -27.48 -49.50
CA HIS A 24 1.47 -28.74 -49.97
C HIS A 24 0.60 -29.70 -49.10
N LEU A 25 0.10 -29.31 -47.92
CA LEU A 25 -0.97 -30.10 -47.24
C LEU A 25 -2.26 -29.35 -46.83
N ASN A 26 -2.41 -28.05 -47.14
CA ASN A 26 -3.52 -27.22 -46.61
C ASN A 26 -4.52 -26.66 -47.65
N THR A 27 -4.61 -27.23 -48.86
CA THR A 27 -5.29 -26.57 -50.00
C THR A 27 -6.82 -26.60 -49.99
N MET A 28 -7.47 -27.54 -49.30
CA MET A 28 -8.94 -27.58 -49.20
C MET A 28 -9.46 -26.73 -48.03
N ASP A 29 -8.83 -26.85 -46.87
CA ASP A 29 -9.12 -26.08 -45.65
C ASP A 29 -9.05 -24.56 -45.89
N ASN A 30 -7.99 -24.10 -46.58
CA ASN A 30 -7.84 -22.70 -47.01
C ASN A 30 -8.93 -22.19 -47.98
N ARG A 31 -9.73 -23.06 -48.61
CA ARG A 31 -10.83 -22.64 -49.49
C ARG A 31 -12.11 -22.38 -48.70
N ASP A 32 -12.41 -23.23 -47.73
CA ASP A 32 -13.54 -23.06 -46.81
C ASP A 32 -13.33 -21.81 -45.93
N GLU A 33 -12.14 -21.62 -45.34
CA GLU A 33 -11.78 -20.40 -44.61
C GLU A 33 -12.10 -19.13 -45.43
N ARG A 34 -11.61 -19.07 -46.67
CA ARG A 34 -11.80 -17.90 -47.55
C ARG A 34 -13.27 -17.67 -47.88
N GLN A 35 -14.02 -18.74 -48.17
CA GLN A 35 -15.44 -18.63 -48.46
C GLN A 35 -16.20 -18.08 -47.24
N GLN A 36 -16.02 -18.66 -46.06
CA GLN A 36 -16.67 -18.20 -44.83
C GLN A 36 -16.28 -16.75 -44.48
N LEU A 37 -15.02 -16.37 -44.72
CA LEU A 37 -14.51 -15.02 -44.50
C LEU A 37 -15.15 -13.98 -45.43
N ASP A 38 -15.30 -14.30 -46.71
CA ASP A 38 -15.93 -13.41 -47.69
C ASP A 38 -17.46 -13.35 -47.53
N GLU A 39 -18.10 -14.46 -47.13
CA GLU A 39 -19.51 -14.49 -46.72
C GLU A 39 -19.76 -13.59 -45.49
N LEU A 40 -18.91 -13.69 -44.46
CA LEU A 40 -19.02 -12.86 -43.25
C LEU A 40 -18.79 -11.37 -43.56
N ARG A 41 -17.78 -11.03 -44.39
CA ARG A 41 -17.57 -9.66 -44.87
C ARG A 41 -18.77 -9.14 -45.66
N ALA A 42 -19.36 -9.96 -46.52
CA ALA A 42 -20.55 -9.59 -47.30
C ALA A 42 -21.78 -9.37 -46.41
N LEU A 43 -21.94 -10.17 -45.35
CA LEU A 43 -22.96 -9.97 -44.33
C LEU A 43 -22.75 -8.64 -43.60
N LEU A 44 -21.57 -8.42 -43.01
CA LEU A 44 -21.24 -7.20 -42.27
C LEU A 44 -21.45 -5.93 -43.13
N LYS A 45 -20.94 -5.91 -44.37
CA LYS A 45 -21.08 -4.79 -45.32
C LYS A 45 -22.52 -4.56 -45.80
N ARG A 46 -23.38 -5.59 -45.82
CA ARG A 46 -24.82 -5.43 -46.09
C ARG A 46 -25.51 -4.80 -44.89
N VAL A 47 -25.15 -5.27 -43.70
CA VAL A 47 -25.79 -4.96 -42.43
C VAL A 47 -25.39 -3.58 -41.87
N GLU A 48 -24.19 -3.09 -42.22
CA GLU A 48 -23.73 -1.72 -41.98
C GLU A 48 -24.58 -0.67 -42.72
N LYS A 49 -25.11 -1.00 -43.91
CA LYS A 49 -25.94 -0.10 -44.72
C LYS A 49 -27.40 0.02 -44.25
N ILE A 50 -27.80 -0.78 -43.26
CA ILE A 50 -29.18 -0.80 -42.77
C ILE A 50 -29.37 0.33 -41.75
N PRO A 51 -30.27 1.31 -41.99
CA PRO A 51 -30.47 2.43 -41.07
C PRO A 51 -31.14 2.00 -39.75
N ASN A 52 -31.91 0.91 -39.77
CA ASN A 52 -32.53 0.35 -38.58
C ASN A 52 -31.50 -0.46 -37.75
N LYS A 53 -30.98 0.17 -36.70
CA LYS A 53 -29.97 -0.39 -35.80
C LYS A 53 -30.42 -1.65 -35.05
N THR A 54 -31.70 -1.75 -34.68
CA THR A 54 -32.26 -2.90 -33.94
C THR A 54 -32.90 -3.96 -34.86
N GLY A 55 -32.62 -3.90 -36.18
CA GLY A 55 -33.18 -4.83 -37.15
C GLY A 55 -32.68 -6.27 -36.99
N LEU A 56 -33.54 -7.24 -37.33
CA LEU A 56 -33.25 -8.69 -37.20
C LEU A 56 -31.93 -9.10 -37.89
N GLN A 57 -31.61 -8.52 -39.06
CA GLN A 57 -30.36 -8.79 -39.78
C GLN A 57 -29.10 -8.32 -39.03
N ARG A 58 -29.21 -7.25 -38.23
CA ARG A 58 -28.12 -6.78 -37.34
C ARG A 58 -27.96 -7.72 -36.13
N ARG A 59 -29.06 -8.24 -35.59
CA ARG A 59 -29.06 -9.24 -34.51
C ARG A 59 -28.44 -10.56 -34.96
N GLU A 60 -28.79 -11.05 -36.15
CA GLU A 60 -28.17 -12.25 -36.71
C GLU A 60 -26.70 -12.05 -37.08
N ALA A 61 -26.29 -10.87 -37.55
CA ALA A 61 -24.87 -10.57 -37.73
C ALA A 61 -24.11 -10.67 -36.39
N LEU A 62 -24.63 -10.12 -35.30
CA LEU A 62 -24.00 -10.25 -33.97
C LEU A 62 -23.93 -11.72 -33.51
N LYS A 63 -25.02 -12.49 -33.64
CA LYS A 63 -24.99 -13.93 -33.34
C LYS A 63 -23.94 -14.67 -34.15
N ARG A 64 -23.82 -14.35 -35.45
CA ARG A 64 -22.80 -14.94 -36.31
C ARG A 64 -21.39 -14.54 -35.89
N LEU A 65 -21.16 -13.32 -35.40
CA LEU A 65 -19.86 -12.93 -34.82
C LEU A 65 -19.53 -13.76 -33.56
N ILE A 66 -20.51 -13.97 -32.68
CA ILE A 66 -20.36 -14.80 -31.47
C ILE A 66 -19.96 -16.24 -31.84
N GLU A 67 -20.70 -16.89 -32.73
CA GLU A 67 -20.40 -18.26 -33.21
C GLU A 67 -19.01 -18.39 -33.84
N VAL A 68 -18.55 -17.35 -34.54
CA VAL A 68 -17.34 -17.38 -35.35
C VAL A 68 -16.06 -17.30 -34.49
N VAL A 69 -16.15 -16.82 -33.25
CA VAL A 69 -15.04 -16.86 -32.28
C VAL A 69 -14.55 -18.29 -32.03
N HIS A 70 -15.44 -19.28 -32.06
CA HIS A 70 -15.10 -20.69 -31.84
C HIS A 70 -14.65 -21.43 -33.11
N SER A 71 -14.56 -20.73 -34.26
CA SER A 71 -14.06 -21.32 -35.51
C SER A 71 -12.56 -21.69 -35.42
N PRO A 72 -12.05 -22.62 -36.24
CA PRO A 72 -10.61 -22.92 -36.30
C PRO A 72 -9.79 -21.85 -37.03
N TYR A 73 -10.44 -20.88 -37.68
CA TYR A 73 -9.83 -19.97 -38.63
C TYR A 73 -9.48 -18.62 -38.00
N THR A 74 -8.18 -18.31 -37.87
CA THR A 74 -7.72 -17.06 -37.23
C THR A 74 -8.22 -15.80 -37.93
N SER A 75 -8.34 -15.83 -39.27
CA SER A 75 -8.80 -14.66 -40.05
C SER A 75 -10.25 -14.28 -39.74
N LEU A 76 -11.10 -15.28 -39.47
CA LEU A 76 -12.48 -15.09 -39.03
C LEU A 76 -12.56 -14.53 -37.61
N LYS A 77 -11.74 -15.04 -36.68
CA LYS A 77 -11.67 -14.54 -35.30
C LYS A 77 -11.28 -13.07 -35.22
N SER A 78 -10.22 -12.67 -35.93
CA SER A 78 -9.79 -11.26 -36.06
C SER A 78 -10.88 -10.38 -36.69
N LEU A 79 -11.61 -10.90 -37.67
CA LEU A 79 -12.75 -10.18 -38.26
C LEU A 79 -13.90 -10.00 -37.24
N ALA A 80 -14.16 -10.98 -36.37
CA ALA A 80 -15.17 -10.86 -35.33
C ALA A 80 -14.76 -9.84 -34.25
N ALA A 81 -13.54 -9.96 -33.72
CA ALA A 81 -12.96 -9.06 -32.72
C ALA A 81 -13.10 -7.57 -33.11
N SER A 82 -12.74 -7.24 -34.35
CA SER A 82 -12.79 -5.88 -34.89
C SER A 82 -14.21 -5.33 -35.14
N ASN A 83 -15.24 -6.18 -35.11
CA ASN A 83 -16.62 -5.82 -35.46
C ASN A 83 -17.62 -5.80 -34.30
N PHE A 84 -17.38 -6.49 -33.17
CA PHE A 84 -18.32 -6.55 -32.04
C PHE A 84 -18.85 -5.17 -31.58
N ARG A 85 -17.97 -4.17 -31.51
CA ARG A 85 -18.29 -2.79 -31.12
C ARG A 85 -19.44 -2.17 -31.91
N PHE A 86 -19.61 -2.54 -33.19
CA PHE A 86 -20.62 -1.94 -34.05
C PHE A 86 -22.04 -2.46 -33.79
N PHE A 87 -22.19 -3.53 -33.01
CA PHE A 87 -23.47 -4.23 -32.81
C PHE A 87 -23.89 -4.35 -31.35
N ILE A 88 -22.93 -4.47 -30.43
CA ILE A 88 -23.22 -4.87 -29.05
C ILE A 88 -24.23 -3.93 -28.34
N LYS A 89 -24.14 -2.63 -28.62
CA LYS A 89 -25.03 -1.59 -28.06
C LYS A 89 -26.47 -1.62 -28.61
N ASP A 90 -26.69 -2.26 -29.75
CA ASP A 90 -28.01 -2.36 -30.36
C ASP A 90 -28.82 -3.54 -29.79
N PHE A 91 -28.17 -4.50 -29.11
CA PHE A 91 -28.75 -5.77 -28.64
C PHE A 91 -28.34 -6.09 -27.19
N PRO A 92 -28.92 -5.42 -26.18
CA PRO A 92 -28.61 -5.67 -24.77
C PRO A 92 -28.93 -7.11 -24.34
N ASP A 93 -29.81 -7.82 -25.07
CA ASP A 93 -30.14 -9.22 -24.84
C ASP A 93 -29.07 -10.22 -25.30
N LEU A 94 -28.07 -9.76 -26.07
CA LEU A 94 -26.91 -10.55 -26.54
C LEU A 94 -25.58 -9.97 -26.05
N GLU A 95 -25.62 -9.00 -25.14
CA GLU A 95 -24.48 -8.23 -24.69
C GLU A 95 -23.49 -9.09 -23.89
N ASP A 96 -23.98 -9.86 -22.90
CA ASP A 96 -23.16 -10.81 -22.14
C ASP A 96 -22.55 -11.89 -23.03
N ASP A 97 -23.30 -12.46 -23.98
CA ASP A 97 -22.80 -13.47 -24.91
C ASP A 97 -21.68 -12.91 -25.81
N ALA A 98 -21.82 -11.66 -26.27
CA ALA A 98 -20.79 -10.96 -27.04
C ALA A 98 -19.55 -10.63 -26.19
N ILE A 99 -19.71 -10.26 -24.93
CA ILE A 99 -18.62 -10.03 -23.97
C ILE A 99 -17.85 -11.34 -23.71
N ASN A 100 -18.57 -12.43 -23.45
CA ASN A 100 -17.96 -13.73 -23.19
C ASN A 100 -17.19 -14.23 -24.43
N ALA A 101 -17.73 -14.03 -25.65
CA ALA A 101 -17.02 -14.31 -26.88
C ALA A 101 -15.77 -13.42 -27.08
N VAL A 102 -15.74 -12.18 -26.58
CA VAL A 102 -14.53 -11.36 -26.56
C VAL A 102 -13.49 -11.92 -25.57
N TYR A 103 -13.90 -12.52 -24.45
CA TYR A 103 -12.98 -13.19 -23.52
C TYR A 103 -12.43 -14.50 -24.10
N ASP A 104 -13.26 -15.29 -24.80
CA ASP A 104 -12.80 -16.51 -25.51
C ASP A 104 -11.71 -16.19 -26.55
N LEU A 105 -11.76 -15.01 -27.19
CA LEU A 105 -10.69 -14.52 -28.07
C LEU A 105 -9.40 -14.18 -27.31
N CYS A 106 -9.50 -13.72 -26.07
CA CYS A 106 -8.36 -13.39 -25.20
C CYS A 106 -7.65 -14.65 -24.68
N GLU A 107 -8.38 -15.75 -24.52
CA GLU A 107 -7.90 -17.06 -24.05
C GLU A 107 -7.55 -18.04 -25.19
N ASP A 108 -7.40 -17.57 -26.45
CA ASP A 108 -7.18 -18.45 -27.61
C ASP A 108 -5.94 -19.35 -27.44
N SER A 109 -6.17 -20.65 -27.26
CA SER A 109 -5.19 -21.63 -26.79
C SER A 109 -4.21 -22.13 -27.88
N VAL A 110 -4.31 -21.64 -29.11
CA VAL A 110 -3.50 -22.15 -30.22
C VAL A 110 -2.11 -21.52 -30.17
N ALA A 111 -1.11 -22.25 -29.68
CA ALA A 111 0.27 -21.79 -29.45
C ALA A 111 1.11 -21.44 -30.72
N LYS A 112 0.48 -21.02 -31.83
CA LYS A 112 1.13 -20.61 -33.08
C LYS A 112 1.26 -19.08 -33.12
N VAL A 113 2.33 -18.57 -33.72
CA VAL A 113 2.59 -17.12 -33.90
C VAL A 113 1.41 -16.36 -34.53
N LYS A 114 0.62 -17.02 -35.41
CA LYS A 114 -0.58 -16.43 -36.03
C LYS A 114 -1.74 -16.17 -35.06
N CYS A 115 -1.80 -16.89 -33.93
CA CYS A 115 -2.91 -16.86 -32.98
C CYS A 115 -2.67 -15.86 -31.84
N ARG A 116 -1.41 -15.51 -31.55
CA ARG A 116 -1.06 -14.35 -30.71
C ARG A 116 -1.78 -13.07 -31.17
N TRP A 117 -1.93 -12.88 -32.48
CA TRP A 117 -2.68 -11.76 -33.06
C TRP A 117 -4.18 -11.78 -32.71
N VAL A 118 -4.79 -12.97 -32.63
CA VAL A 118 -6.21 -13.11 -32.22
C VAL A 118 -6.40 -12.63 -30.78
N ARG A 119 -5.47 -12.96 -29.88
CA ARG A 119 -5.51 -12.49 -28.48
C ARG A 119 -5.30 -10.97 -28.41
N PHE A 120 -4.40 -10.41 -29.21
CA PHE A 120 -4.22 -8.96 -29.33
C PHE A 120 -5.48 -8.25 -29.84
N ASP A 121 -6.13 -8.80 -30.87
CA ASP A 121 -7.42 -8.32 -31.38
C ASP A 121 -8.51 -8.43 -30.32
N GLY A 122 -8.50 -9.49 -29.49
CA GLY A 122 -9.34 -9.65 -28.30
C GLY A 122 -9.19 -8.50 -27.30
N TYR A 123 -7.95 -8.15 -26.91
CA TYR A 123 -7.74 -7.00 -26.01
C TYR A 123 -8.19 -5.67 -26.64
N HIS A 124 -7.98 -5.49 -27.95
CA HIS A 124 -8.51 -4.32 -28.68
C HIS A 124 -10.04 -4.32 -28.78
N ALA A 125 -10.68 -5.49 -28.82
CA ALA A 125 -12.13 -5.64 -28.73
C ALA A 125 -12.65 -5.27 -27.33
N ILE A 126 -11.97 -5.70 -26.25
CA ILE A 126 -12.27 -5.26 -24.87
C ILE A 126 -12.31 -3.73 -24.78
N ILE A 127 -11.25 -3.04 -25.23
CA ILE A 127 -11.19 -1.57 -25.26
C ILE A 127 -12.34 -0.98 -26.07
N SER A 128 -12.61 -1.54 -27.25
CA SER A 128 -13.63 -1.03 -28.17
C SER A 128 -15.04 -1.17 -27.60
N VAL A 129 -15.34 -2.28 -26.92
CA VAL A 129 -16.63 -2.51 -26.26
C VAL A 129 -16.79 -1.60 -25.05
N SER A 130 -15.75 -1.43 -24.22
CA SER A 130 -15.75 -0.47 -23.11
C SER A 130 -16.03 0.97 -23.57
N LYS A 131 -15.51 1.37 -24.75
CA LYS A 131 -15.76 2.71 -25.34
C LYS A 131 -17.23 2.91 -25.73
N GLU A 132 -17.88 1.89 -26.28
CA GLU A 132 -19.29 1.95 -26.66
C GLU A 132 -20.24 1.87 -25.47
N GLN A 133 -19.88 1.08 -24.46
CA GLN A 133 -20.71 0.71 -23.31
C GLN A 133 -19.92 0.73 -21.99
N LYS A 134 -19.94 1.89 -21.33
CA LYS A 134 -19.18 2.19 -20.11
C LYS A 134 -19.44 1.23 -18.94
N GLN A 135 -20.60 0.56 -18.89
CA GLN A 135 -20.93 -0.40 -17.84
C GLN A 135 -19.94 -1.58 -17.76
N TRP A 136 -19.29 -1.93 -18.87
CA TRP A 136 -18.27 -2.98 -18.88
C TRP A 136 -16.91 -2.55 -18.37
N VAL A 137 -16.62 -1.25 -18.26
CA VAL A 137 -15.27 -0.76 -17.94
C VAL A 137 -14.71 -1.40 -16.66
N LYS A 138 -15.53 -1.61 -15.62
CA LYS A 138 -15.08 -2.29 -14.39
C LYS A 138 -14.67 -3.75 -14.65
N ARG A 139 -15.56 -4.56 -15.26
CA ARG A 139 -15.32 -5.99 -15.53
C ARG A 139 -14.17 -6.19 -16.52
N ASN A 140 -14.12 -5.35 -17.55
CA ASN A 140 -13.09 -5.37 -18.57
C ASN A 140 -11.72 -4.94 -18.03
N ALA A 141 -11.66 -3.94 -17.16
CA ALA A 141 -10.42 -3.59 -16.46
C ALA A 141 -9.94 -4.74 -15.56
N ASP A 142 -10.83 -5.43 -14.86
CA ASP A 142 -10.46 -6.55 -13.98
C ASP A 142 -9.88 -7.73 -14.78
N VAL A 143 -10.52 -8.11 -15.89
CA VAL A 143 -9.99 -9.11 -16.84
C VAL A 143 -8.62 -8.69 -17.40
N LEU A 144 -8.46 -7.42 -17.79
CA LEU A 144 -7.16 -6.91 -18.26
C LEU A 144 -6.08 -6.91 -17.17
N VAL A 145 -6.44 -6.68 -15.90
CA VAL A 145 -5.48 -6.80 -14.79
C VAL A 145 -5.06 -8.26 -14.60
N GLN A 146 -5.98 -9.21 -14.65
CA GLN A 146 -5.64 -10.64 -14.57
C GLN A 146 -4.69 -11.08 -15.71
N LEU A 147 -4.89 -10.54 -16.92
CA LEU A 147 -4.05 -10.78 -18.12
C LEU A 147 -2.63 -10.20 -18.02
N LEU A 148 -2.32 -9.33 -17.05
CA LEU A 148 -0.92 -8.92 -16.77
C LEU A 148 -0.02 -10.09 -16.36
N GLN A 149 -0.61 -11.22 -15.94
CA GLN A 149 0.12 -12.43 -15.54
C GLN A 149 0.60 -13.28 -16.72
N SER A 150 0.33 -12.90 -17.98
CA SER A 150 0.84 -13.64 -19.13
C SER A 150 2.37 -13.73 -19.10
N ASP A 151 2.88 -14.93 -19.37
CA ASP A 151 4.32 -15.20 -19.49
C ASP A 151 4.89 -14.69 -20.84
N GLU A 152 4.06 -14.19 -21.76
CA GLU A 152 4.48 -13.60 -23.04
C GLU A 152 4.70 -12.07 -22.93
N PRO A 153 5.95 -11.56 -22.94
CA PRO A 153 6.22 -10.14 -22.66
C PRO A 153 5.75 -9.18 -23.77
N GLU A 154 5.48 -9.67 -24.98
CA GLU A 154 4.81 -8.88 -26.02
C GLU A 154 3.32 -8.67 -25.72
N GLU A 155 2.67 -9.66 -25.10
CA GLU A 155 1.26 -9.64 -24.73
C GLU A 155 1.01 -8.69 -23.56
N VAL A 156 1.83 -8.80 -22.51
CA VAL A 156 1.80 -7.89 -21.36
C VAL A 156 1.88 -6.42 -21.82
N LYS A 157 2.73 -6.09 -22.81
CA LYS A 157 2.82 -4.74 -23.38
C LYS A 157 1.54 -4.27 -24.10
N VAL A 158 0.75 -5.18 -24.68
CA VAL A 158 -0.56 -4.83 -25.27
C VAL A 158 -1.61 -4.67 -24.17
N VAL A 159 -1.61 -5.54 -23.16
CA VAL A 159 -2.49 -5.46 -21.99
C VAL A 159 -2.26 -4.18 -21.19
N GLN A 160 -1.01 -3.80 -20.92
CA GLN A 160 -0.65 -2.53 -20.26
C GLN A 160 -1.17 -1.31 -21.05
N LYS A 161 -1.06 -1.31 -22.38
CA LYS A 161 -1.65 -0.26 -23.23
C LYS A 161 -3.18 -0.25 -23.14
N ALA A 162 -3.81 -1.42 -23.13
CA ALA A 162 -5.26 -1.55 -22.96
C ALA A 162 -5.73 -1.01 -21.61
N LEU A 163 -4.98 -1.26 -20.52
CA LEU A 163 -5.23 -0.68 -19.20
C LEU A 163 -5.04 0.84 -19.18
N ILE A 164 -3.99 1.38 -19.82
CA ILE A 164 -3.81 2.83 -19.97
C ILE A 164 -4.99 3.45 -20.73
N GLU A 165 -5.49 2.80 -21.79
CA GLU A 165 -6.71 3.23 -22.48
C GLU A 165 -7.98 3.13 -21.62
N HIS A 166 -8.05 2.22 -20.63
CA HIS A 166 -9.15 2.17 -19.67
C HIS A 166 -9.03 3.28 -18.60
N ILE A 167 -7.82 3.60 -18.12
CA ILE A 167 -7.57 4.76 -17.25
C ILE A 167 -7.95 6.06 -17.98
N ASP A 168 -7.58 6.19 -19.26
CA ASP A 168 -7.97 7.34 -20.09
C ASP A 168 -9.49 7.41 -20.37
N MET A 169 -10.22 6.31 -20.15
CA MET A 169 -11.64 6.17 -20.49
C MET A 169 -12.58 6.37 -19.29
N ASP A 170 -12.20 5.85 -18.12
CA ASP A 170 -12.81 6.09 -16.82
C ASP A 170 -11.74 5.85 -15.73
N PRO A 171 -11.01 6.89 -15.31
CA PRO A 171 -9.91 6.71 -14.37
C PRO A 171 -10.41 6.35 -12.97
N VAL A 172 -11.62 6.77 -12.58
CA VAL A 172 -12.19 6.47 -11.25
C VAL A 172 -12.48 4.98 -11.14
N VAL A 173 -13.18 4.40 -12.12
CA VAL A 173 -13.52 2.98 -12.12
C VAL A 173 -12.27 2.11 -12.30
N THR A 174 -11.37 2.50 -13.22
CA THR A 174 -10.18 1.68 -13.53
C THR A 174 -9.15 1.71 -12.40
N LEU A 175 -8.91 2.86 -11.78
CA LEU A 175 -8.02 2.93 -10.61
C LEU A 175 -8.62 2.21 -9.40
N SER A 176 -9.96 2.21 -9.22
CA SER A 176 -10.60 1.40 -8.18
C SER A 176 -10.28 -0.09 -8.33
N VAL A 177 -10.37 -0.64 -9.54
CA VAL A 177 -10.03 -2.05 -9.82
C VAL A 177 -8.55 -2.32 -9.55
N LEU A 178 -7.65 -1.43 -10.00
CA LEU A 178 -6.22 -1.56 -9.74
C LEU A 178 -5.91 -1.51 -8.23
N CYS A 179 -6.58 -0.64 -7.47
CA CYS A 179 -6.44 -0.60 -6.00
C CYS A 179 -7.00 -1.86 -5.32
N ASP A 180 -8.15 -2.38 -5.76
CA ASP A 180 -8.76 -3.61 -5.22
C ASP A 180 -7.78 -4.80 -5.34
N GLN A 181 -6.97 -4.86 -6.41
CA GLN A 181 -5.95 -5.89 -6.66
C GLN A 181 -4.61 -5.64 -5.93
N VAL A 182 -4.40 -4.44 -5.36
CA VAL A 182 -3.21 -4.10 -4.55
C VAL A 182 -3.44 -4.35 -3.06
N ILE A 183 -4.67 -4.17 -2.58
CA ILE A 183 -5.02 -4.32 -1.16
C ILE A 183 -4.97 -5.82 -0.78
N PRO A 184 -4.11 -6.23 0.18
CA PRO A 184 -4.09 -7.61 0.66
C PRO A 184 -5.46 -8.00 1.24
N THR A 185 -5.95 -9.18 0.86
CA THR A 185 -7.22 -9.71 1.35
C THR A 185 -7.04 -10.31 2.75
N GLU A 186 -8.02 -10.12 3.64
CA GLU A 186 -7.99 -10.66 5.02
C GLU A 186 -8.38 -12.14 5.10
N GLU A 187 -8.81 -12.75 3.98
CA GLU A 187 -9.25 -14.14 3.90
C GLU A 187 -8.05 -15.10 3.87
N GLU A 188 -8.08 -16.12 4.73
CA GLU A 188 -7.12 -17.22 4.72
C GLU A 188 -7.25 -18.01 3.40
N LEU A 189 -6.25 -17.84 2.52
CA LEU A 189 -6.07 -18.66 1.33
C LEU A 189 -5.21 -19.88 1.61
N ASP A 190 -5.19 -20.81 0.66
CA ASP A 190 -4.07 -21.72 0.52
C ASP A 190 -2.79 -20.99 0.03
N GLU A 191 -1.65 -21.69 0.15
CA GLU A 191 -0.35 -21.12 -0.21
C GLU A 191 -0.23 -20.84 -1.71
N GLU A 192 -0.96 -21.58 -2.57
CA GLU A 192 -0.92 -21.43 -4.03
C GLU A 192 -1.66 -20.17 -4.50
N ASP A 193 -2.91 -19.95 -4.09
CA ASP A 193 -3.65 -18.73 -4.43
C ASP A 193 -2.98 -17.49 -3.81
N GLN A 194 -2.36 -17.62 -2.62
CA GLN A 194 -1.64 -16.50 -2.00
C GLN A 194 -0.43 -16.07 -2.85
N VAL A 195 0.36 -17.02 -3.36
CA VAL A 195 1.47 -16.74 -4.28
C VAL A 195 0.99 -16.12 -5.60
N ILE A 196 -0.16 -16.57 -6.12
CA ILE A 196 -0.78 -15.98 -7.32
C ILE A 196 -1.22 -14.53 -7.05
N ARG A 197 -1.90 -14.26 -5.92
CA ARG A 197 -2.30 -12.89 -5.53
C ARG A 197 -1.09 -11.98 -5.32
N ASP A 198 -0.02 -12.48 -4.69
CA ASP A 198 1.20 -11.70 -4.48
C ASP A 198 1.96 -11.40 -5.80
N ARG A 199 2.00 -12.35 -6.75
CA ARG A 199 2.51 -12.09 -8.10
C ARG A 199 1.68 -11.02 -8.81
N LEU A 200 0.35 -11.12 -8.79
CA LEU A 200 -0.54 -10.16 -9.44
C LEU A 200 -0.39 -8.76 -8.83
N ARG A 201 -0.37 -8.66 -7.50
CA ARG A 201 -0.17 -7.43 -6.73
C ARG A 201 1.14 -6.71 -7.12
N SER A 202 2.25 -7.47 -7.22
CA SER A 202 3.54 -6.94 -7.66
C SER A 202 3.51 -6.44 -9.12
N LEU A 203 2.84 -7.16 -10.02
CA LEU A 203 2.65 -6.73 -11.42
C LEU A 203 1.81 -5.45 -11.54
N VAL A 204 0.73 -5.32 -10.75
CA VAL A 204 -0.11 -4.12 -10.71
C VAL A 204 0.66 -2.93 -10.16
N LEU A 205 1.42 -3.09 -9.07
CA LEU A 205 2.27 -2.01 -8.54
C LEU A 205 3.33 -1.59 -9.55
N THR A 206 4.01 -2.53 -10.21
CA THR A 206 5.00 -2.26 -11.26
C THR A 206 4.39 -1.51 -12.45
N PHE A 207 3.15 -1.82 -12.83
CA PHE A 207 2.42 -1.08 -13.86
C PHE A 207 2.06 0.35 -13.41
N LEU A 208 1.60 0.52 -12.16
CA LEU A 208 1.23 1.81 -11.57
C LEU A 208 2.43 2.76 -11.40
N THR A 209 3.59 2.25 -10.98
CA THR A 209 4.84 3.04 -10.82
C THR A 209 5.64 3.17 -12.12
N GLY A 210 5.48 2.25 -13.06
CA GLY A 210 6.09 2.26 -14.38
C GLY A 210 5.23 2.95 -15.44
N ASP A 211 4.72 2.15 -16.39
CA ASP A 211 4.12 2.64 -17.63
C ASP A 211 2.90 3.56 -17.45
N ALA A 212 2.06 3.30 -16.42
CA ALA A 212 0.88 4.11 -16.16
C ALA A 212 1.19 5.42 -15.43
N ARG A 213 2.28 5.47 -14.65
CA ARG A 213 2.59 6.55 -13.69
C ARG A 213 2.45 7.94 -14.27
N ARG A 214 3.11 8.20 -15.41
CA ARG A 214 3.07 9.51 -16.07
C ARG A 214 1.63 9.91 -16.45
N GLY A 215 0.87 8.97 -17.02
CA GLY A 215 -0.53 9.19 -17.38
C GLY A 215 -1.40 9.52 -16.17
N ILE A 216 -1.23 8.78 -15.08
CA ILE A 216 -1.94 8.97 -13.82
C ILE A 216 -1.61 10.36 -13.23
N VAL A 217 -0.32 10.64 -12.98
CA VAL A 217 0.15 11.85 -12.28
C VAL A 217 -0.11 13.14 -13.07
N GLU A 218 0.04 13.11 -14.40
CA GLU A 218 -0.08 14.33 -15.21
C GLU A 218 -1.51 14.65 -15.64
N ARG A 219 -2.36 13.63 -15.85
CA ARG A 219 -3.68 13.79 -16.49
C ARG A 219 -4.88 13.47 -15.59
N HIS A 220 -4.77 12.48 -14.69
CA HIS A 220 -5.95 11.88 -14.03
C HIS A 220 -6.02 12.15 -12.52
N ALA A 221 -4.94 11.86 -11.80
CA ALA A 221 -4.80 12.12 -10.38
C ALA A 221 -4.36 13.59 -10.13
N VAL A 222 -5.17 14.51 -10.63
CA VAL A 222 -5.04 15.95 -10.41
C VAL A 222 -5.55 16.28 -8.99
N PRO A 223 -4.91 17.21 -8.24
CA PRO A 223 -5.31 17.54 -6.87
C PRO A 223 -6.81 17.79 -6.69
N GLY A 224 -7.45 16.97 -5.84
CA GLY A 224 -8.88 17.05 -5.54
C GLY A 224 -9.81 16.42 -6.60
N SER A 225 -9.27 15.62 -7.53
CA SER A 225 -10.10 14.82 -8.45
C SER A 225 -10.57 13.53 -7.78
N LEU A 226 -11.74 13.03 -8.19
CA LEU A 226 -12.26 11.73 -7.71
C LEU A 226 -11.32 10.55 -8.06
N ALA A 227 -10.53 10.68 -9.12
CA ALA A 227 -9.55 9.67 -9.51
C ALA A 227 -8.33 9.66 -8.57
N GLU A 228 -7.88 10.84 -8.13
CA GLU A 228 -6.88 10.98 -7.06
C GLU A 228 -7.44 10.45 -5.73
N ASP A 229 -8.67 10.79 -5.37
CA ASP A 229 -9.31 10.32 -4.14
C ASP A 229 -9.35 8.79 -4.05
N VAL A 230 -9.77 8.12 -5.12
CA VAL A 230 -9.79 6.65 -5.21
C VAL A 230 -8.38 6.08 -5.08
N LEU A 231 -7.41 6.61 -5.84
CA LEU A 231 -6.02 6.13 -5.82
C LEU A 231 -5.41 6.26 -4.42
N VAL A 232 -5.48 7.45 -3.83
CA VAL A 232 -4.91 7.74 -2.51
C VAL A 232 -5.61 6.92 -1.43
N SER A 233 -6.95 6.84 -1.45
CA SER A 233 -7.69 6.02 -0.47
C SER A 233 -7.40 4.53 -0.60
N GLY A 234 -7.20 4.02 -1.81
CA GLY A 234 -6.83 2.63 -2.06
C GLY A 234 -5.44 2.31 -1.53
N MET A 235 -4.45 3.15 -1.85
CA MET A 235 -3.07 2.98 -1.36
C MET A 235 -2.98 3.14 0.17
N PHE A 236 -3.69 4.12 0.76
CA PHE A 236 -3.78 4.30 2.21
C PHE A 236 -4.34 3.06 2.93
N LYS A 237 -5.31 2.38 2.33
CA LYS A 237 -5.86 1.11 2.86
C LYS A 237 -4.88 -0.06 2.71
N ALA A 238 -4.05 -0.07 1.66
CA ALA A 238 -3.09 -1.15 1.41
C ALA A 238 -1.85 -1.09 2.33
N ILE A 239 -1.27 0.10 2.53
CA ILE A 239 0.03 0.31 3.23
C ILE A 239 0.21 -0.50 4.52
N PRO A 240 -0.75 -0.56 5.48
CA PRO A 240 -0.55 -1.28 6.74
C PRO A 240 -0.29 -2.78 6.61
N ASN A 241 -0.69 -3.39 5.49
CA ASN A 241 -0.63 -4.83 5.25
C ASN A 241 0.34 -5.22 4.11
N LEU A 242 0.97 -4.24 3.44
CA LEU A 242 1.92 -4.50 2.36
C LEU A 242 3.32 -4.86 2.91
N PRO A 243 4.09 -5.72 2.22
CA PRO A 243 5.49 -5.94 2.54
C PRO A 243 6.33 -4.70 2.19
N HIS A 244 7.48 -4.54 2.83
CA HIS A 244 8.29 -3.31 2.76
C HIS A 244 8.66 -2.86 1.33
N ALA A 245 8.95 -3.80 0.41
CA ALA A 245 9.25 -3.45 -0.99
C ALA A 245 8.05 -2.78 -1.69
N ASP A 246 6.84 -3.28 -1.45
CA ASP A 246 5.61 -2.76 -2.05
C ASP A 246 5.12 -1.48 -1.37
N VAL A 247 5.38 -1.31 -0.07
CA VAL A 247 5.21 -0.03 0.63
C VAL A 247 6.13 1.03 0.03
N GLU A 248 7.38 0.68 -0.32
CA GLU A 248 8.33 1.62 -0.93
C GLU A 248 7.87 2.08 -2.32
N LEU A 249 7.48 1.15 -3.20
CA LEU A 249 6.87 1.46 -4.50
C LEU A 249 5.61 2.33 -4.34
N THR A 250 4.73 1.97 -3.40
CA THR A 250 3.47 2.69 -3.15
C THR A 250 3.71 4.12 -2.65
N VAL A 251 4.61 4.30 -1.69
CA VAL A 251 4.83 5.60 -1.06
C VAL A 251 5.78 6.48 -1.87
N LYS A 252 6.99 6.00 -2.17
CA LYS A 252 8.03 6.84 -2.78
C LYS A 252 7.80 7.05 -4.27
N ASP A 253 7.48 6.00 -5.01
CA ASP A 253 7.40 6.09 -6.47
C ASP A 253 6.02 6.57 -6.95
N LEU A 254 4.94 6.15 -6.28
CA LEU A 254 3.56 6.50 -6.64
C LEU A 254 3.04 7.73 -5.86
N LEU A 255 2.78 7.62 -4.55
CA LEU A 255 2.10 8.69 -3.80
C LEU A 255 2.88 10.00 -3.75
N LEU A 256 4.18 9.98 -3.45
CA LEU A 256 5.03 11.19 -3.43
C LEU A 256 5.23 11.83 -4.82
N SER A 257 4.80 11.18 -5.90
CA SER A 257 4.78 11.78 -7.24
C SER A 257 3.52 12.61 -7.53
N LEU A 258 2.48 12.49 -6.71
CA LEU A 258 1.22 13.22 -6.88
C LEU A 258 1.34 14.65 -6.35
N LYS A 259 0.77 15.61 -7.10
CA LYS A 259 0.85 17.06 -6.77
C LYS A 259 0.10 17.44 -5.49
N SER A 260 -0.77 16.58 -4.96
CA SER A 260 -1.45 16.77 -3.68
C SER A 260 -0.56 16.49 -2.47
N PHE A 261 0.57 15.81 -2.65
CA PHE A 261 1.61 15.61 -1.63
C PHE A 261 2.65 16.73 -1.70
N SER A 262 2.17 17.97 -1.65
CA SER A 262 3.06 19.14 -1.49
C SER A 262 3.64 19.20 -0.08
N GLU A 263 4.61 20.09 0.12
CA GLU A 263 5.13 20.48 1.43
C GLU A 263 3.98 20.79 2.41
N HIS A 264 4.02 20.13 3.57
CA HIS A 264 3.04 20.20 4.67
C HIS A 264 1.57 20.07 4.24
N SER A 265 1.29 19.18 3.28
CA SER A 265 -0.05 18.91 2.77
C SER A 265 -0.88 18.05 3.71
N ASN A 266 -2.20 18.27 3.76
CA ASN A 266 -3.13 17.42 4.52
C ASN A 266 -3.06 15.93 4.13
N ARG A 267 -2.70 15.62 2.87
CA ARG A 267 -2.47 14.24 2.41
C ARG A 267 -1.18 13.65 2.97
N GLY A 268 -0.10 14.43 3.01
CA GLY A 268 1.14 14.04 3.68
C GLY A 268 0.92 13.80 5.17
N GLU A 269 0.15 14.64 5.87
CA GLU A 269 -0.19 14.41 7.29
C GLU A 269 -0.96 13.10 7.49
N GLN A 270 -1.97 12.81 6.66
CA GLN A 270 -2.74 11.54 6.72
C GLN A 270 -1.87 10.31 6.44
N LEU A 271 -0.97 10.41 5.44
CA LEU A 271 -0.03 9.34 5.13
C LEU A 271 0.96 9.11 6.29
N LEU A 272 1.46 10.18 6.90
CA LEU A 272 2.31 10.08 8.08
C LEU A 272 1.57 9.42 9.26
N GLU A 273 0.31 9.79 9.51
CA GLU A 273 -0.52 9.17 10.56
C GLU A 273 -0.68 7.65 10.33
N ILE A 274 -0.96 7.21 9.10
CA ILE A 274 -1.05 5.79 8.73
C ILE A 274 0.28 5.05 8.96
N VAL A 275 1.40 5.64 8.51
CA VAL A 275 2.73 5.04 8.70
C VAL A 275 3.10 4.96 10.20
N LEU A 276 2.74 5.96 11.00
CA LEU A 276 3.00 5.98 12.44
C LEU A 276 2.13 4.99 13.22
N GLU A 277 0.84 4.85 12.91
CA GLU A 277 -0.02 3.82 13.53
C GLU A 277 0.40 2.40 13.10
N THR A 278 0.93 2.24 11.88
CA THR A 278 1.55 0.99 11.42
C THR A 278 2.81 0.68 12.25
N ALA A 279 3.75 1.63 12.36
CA ALA A 279 4.96 1.50 13.18
C ALA A 279 4.66 1.15 14.64
N LYS A 280 3.64 1.79 15.24
CA LYS A 280 3.16 1.52 16.60
C LYS A 280 2.56 0.12 16.76
N SER A 281 1.87 -0.38 15.73
CA SER A 281 1.32 -1.73 15.70
C SER A 281 2.42 -2.78 15.57
N SER A 282 3.40 -2.56 14.69
CA SER A 282 4.63 -3.37 14.59
C SER A 282 5.37 -3.40 15.93
N LEU A 283 5.60 -2.25 16.56
CA LEU A 283 6.31 -2.16 17.85
C LEU A 283 5.60 -2.95 18.94
N LYS A 284 4.27 -2.88 18.99
CA LYS A 284 3.46 -3.64 19.94
C LYS A 284 3.57 -5.15 19.69
N ALA A 285 3.60 -5.60 18.43
CA ALA A 285 3.74 -7.00 18.06
C ALA A 285 5.16 -7.55 18.36
N GLU A 286 6.19 -6.80 17.97
CA GLU A 286 7.60 -7.14 18.26
C GLU A 286 7.83 -7.22 19.77
N LEU A 287 7.32 -6.26 20.55
CA LEU A 287 7.36 -6.31 22.02
C LEU A 287 6.45 -7.39 22.63
N ALA A 288 5.47 -7.95 21.92
CA ALA A 288 4.65 -9.05 22.45
C ALA A 288 5.40 -10.39 22.50
N SER A 289 6.47 -10.56 21.70
CA SER A 289 7.27 -11.79 21.57
C SER A 289 7.90 -12.33 22.87
N GLY A 290 7.90 -11.56 23.96
CA GLY A 290 8.48 -11.94 25.25
C GLY A 290 10.02 -12.01 25.28
N ILE A 291 10.69 -11.86 24.14
CA ILE A 291 12.15 -11.86 24.02
C ILE A 291 12.74 -10.68 24.81
N THR A 292 13.84 -10.92 25.51
CA THR A 292 14.67 -9.88 26.14
C THR A 292 15.65 -9.33 25.11
N ARG A 293 15.68 -8.00 24.92
CA ARG A 293 16.44 -7.30 23.85
C ARG A 293 15.88 -7.59 22.45
N THR A 294 14.60 -7.29 22.24
CA THR A 294 13.95 -7.43 20.93
C THR A 294 14.59 -6.48 19.91
N SER A 295 14.90 -6.99 18.71
CA SER A 295 15.08 -6.17 17.52
C SER A 295 13.71 -5.67 17.04
N ILE A 296 13.66 -4.48 16.45
CA ILE A 296 12.41 -3.83 16.03
C ILE A 296 12.42 -3.50 14.53
N SER A 297 12.86 -4.44 13.70
CA SER A 297 13.15 -4.22 12.27
C SER A 297 11.95 -3.66 11.48
N ASN A 298 10.73 -4.10 11.79
CA ASN A 298 9.54 -3.64 11.06
C ASN A 298 9.16 -2.23 11.54
N THR A 299 9.24 -1.99 12.86
CA THR A 299 9.07 -0.64 13.41
C THR A 299 10.12 0.34 12.86
N THR A 300 11.39 -0.06 12.78
CA THR A 300 12.49 0.73 12.23
C THR A 300 12.19 1.14 10.79
N TYR A 301 11.77 0.21 9.92
CA TYR A 301 11.40 0.51 8.53
C TYR A 301 10.32 1.60 8.43
N PHE A 302 9.20 1.45 9.16
CA PHE A 302 8.13 2.46 9.13
C PHE A 302 8.54 3.79 9.77
N LEU A 303 9.44 3.80 10.75
CA LEU A 303 9.99 5.03 11.34
C LEU A 303 10.97 5.76 10.42
N GLU A 304 11.78 5.03 9.64
CA GLU A 304 12.62 5.59 8.58
C GLU A 304 11.75 6.19 7.48
N LEU A 305 10.69 5.49 7.07
CA LEU A 305 9.70 6.02 6.12
C LEU A 305 9.00 7.27 6.66
N ALA A 306 8.64 7.30 7.94
CA ALA A 306 8.07 8.49 8.59
C ALA A 306 9.05 9.68 8.63
N SER A 307 10.35 9.43 8.86
CA SER A 307 11.41 10.45 8.73
C SER A 307 11.53 10.94 7.28
N HIS A 308 11.52 10.04 6.30
CA HIS A 308 11.58 10.38 4.88
C HIS A 308 10.40 11.27 4.46
N LEU A 309 9.19 11.02 4.97
CA LEU A 309 8.00 11.84 4.72
C LEU A 309 8.07 13.22 5.39
N ALA A 310 8.42 13.28 6.68
CA ALA A 310 8.30 14.51 7.48
C ALA A 310 9.58 15.39 7.49
N VAL A 311 10.75 14.80 7.23
CA VAL A 311 12.06 15.48 7.36
C VAL A 311 12.81 15.61 6.04
N GLU A 312 12.65 14.68 5.10
CA GLU A 312 13.39 14.72 3.82
C GLU A 312 12.55 15.28 2.67
N ASN A 313 11.30 14.83 2.50
CA ASN A 313 10.39 15.35 1.48
C ASN A 313 9.48 16.48 2.00
N HIS A 314 9.47 16.73 3.31
CA HIS A 314 8.65 17.75 3.99
C HIS A 314 7.13 17.69 3.73
N VAL A 315 6.60 16.60 3.17
CA VAL A 315 5.16 16.49 2.84
C VAL A 315 4.26 16.51 4.07
N ALA A 316 4.81 16.17 5.23
CA ALA A 316 4.13 16.16 6.52
C ALA A 316 4.93 16.95 7.57
N GLN A 317 4.29 17.31 8.68
CA GLN A 317 4.88 18.16 9.71
C GLN A 317 5.74 17.38 10.71
N PRO A 318 7.04 17.70 10.87
CA PRO A 318 7.94 16.94 11.75
C PRO A 318 7.55 16.97 13.25
N LYS A 319 6.68 17.91 13.67
CA LYS A 319 6.14 17.93 15.04
C LYS A 319 5.24 16.73 15.33
N GLN A 320 4.61 16.12 14.33
CA GLN A 320 3.84 14.88 14.51
C GLN A 320 4.78 13.71 14.85
N LEU A 321 5.84 13.53 14.06
CA LEU A 321 6.87 12.52 14.26
C LEU A 321 7.57 12.68 15.63
N ALA A 322 7.95 13.90 16.01
CA ALA A 322 8.55 14.17 17.31
C ALA A 322 7.61 13.84 18.49
N ARG A 323 6.31 14.17 18.36
CA ARG A 323 5.27 13.82 19.35
C ARG A 323 5.10 12.31 19.48
N PHE A 324 5.03 11.60 18.35
CA PHE A 324 4.90 10.14 18.31
C PHE A 324 6.01 9.45 19.10
N TYR A 325 7.27 9.85 18.89
CA TYR A 325 8.37 9.27 19.66
C TYR A 325 8.14 9.49 21.17
N CYS A 326 7.83 10.72 21.57
CA CYS A 326 7.60 11.07 22.98
C CYS A 326 6.43 10.31 23.61
N SER A 327 5.35 10.05 22.86
CA SER A 327 4.16 9.36 23.38
C SER A 327 4.24 7.83 23.35
N SER A 328 4.98 7.26 22.39
CA SER A 328 4.82 5.84 22.02
C SER A 328 6.12 5.04 22.04
N ALA A 329 7.23 5.62 21.59
CA ALA A 329 8.52 4.92 21.51
C ALA A 329 9.36 5.04 22.81
N ILE A 330 9.33 6.21 23.47
CA ILE A 330 10.27 6.57 24.55
C ILE A 330 9.84 6.08 25.94
N SER A 331 8.80 5.23 26.04
CA SER A 331 8.39 4.69 27.36
C SER A 331 9.55 3.92 28.02
N LYS A 332 9.76 4.11 29.33
CA LYS A 332 10.83 3.40 30.07
C LYS A 332 10.70 1.87 29.96
N MET A 333 9.47 1.36 29.87
CA MET A 333 9.20 -0.07 29.68
C MET A 333 9.47 -0.54 28.24
N THR A 334 9.39 0.36 27.26
CA THR A 334 9.77 0.09 25.86
C THR A 334 11.30 0.03 25.77
N LEU A 335 12.00 1.12 26.11
CA LEU A 335 13.45 1.25 25.87
C LEU A 335 14.29 0.19 26.60
N VAL A 336 13.91 -0.22 27.81
CA VAL A 336 14.60 -1.28 28.57
C VAL A 336 14.54 -2.64 27.84
N ARG A 337 13.54 -2.87 26.99
CA ARG A 337 13.33 -4.12 26.26
C ARG A 337 13.98 -4.17 24.87
N LEU A 338 14.40 -3.02 24.34
CA LEU A 338 15.03 -2.91 23.03
C LEU A 338 16.49 -3.44 23.04
N SER A 339 16.97 -3.89 21.88
CA SER A 339 18.41 -4.08 21.64
C SER A 339 19.18 -2.76 21.76
N ASP A 340 20.50 -2.83 21.95
CA ASP A 340 21.31 -1.62 22.12
C ASP A 340 21.36 -0.79 20.81
N ASP A 341 21.30 -1.45 19.64
CA ASP A 341 21.19 -0.83 18.31
C ASP A 341 19.83 -0.12 18.12
N ALA A 342 18.73 -0.75 18.54
CA ALA A 342 17.39 -0.16 18.48
C ALA A 342 17.26 1.07 19.38
N LYS A 343 17.94 1.09 20.55
CA LYS A 343 18.04 2.29 21.39
C LYS A 343 18.79 3.41 20.69
N ALA A 344 19.94 3.10 20.07
CA ALA A 344 20.75 4.07 19.33
C ALA A 344 19.95 4.67 18.16
N PHE A 345 19.20 3.84 17.43
CA PHE A 345 18.28 4.27 16.38
C PHE A 345 17.19 5.22 16.90
N VAL A 346 16.45 4.84 17.95
CA VAL A 346 15.38 5.70 18.51
C VAL A 346 15.92 7.03 19.02
N LEU A 347 17.07 7.03 19.72
CA LEU A 347 17.76 8.25 20.15
C LEU A 347 18.10 9.17 18.96
N SER A 348 18.58 8.57 17.87
CA SER A 348 18.94 9.29 16.65
C SER A 348 17.74 9.91 15.96
N GLN A 349 16.66 9.15 15.82
CA GLN A 349 15.43 9.62 15.17
C GLN A 349 14.70 10.71 15.98
N VAL A 350 14.68 10.61 17.33
CA VAL A 350 14.14 11.67 18.20
C VAL A 350 14.91 12.98 17.99
N SER A 351 16.25 12.90 17.96
CA SER A 351 17.08 14.05 17.68
C SER A 351 16.87 14.61 16.27
N HIS A 352 16.70 13.74 15.26
CA HIS A 352 16.51 14.16 13.88
C HIS A 352 15.18 14.89 13.69
N ALA A 353 14.08 14.31 14.20
CA ALA A 353 12.76 14.92 14.18
C ALA A 353 12.70 16.25 14.95
N LEU A 354 13.43 16.35 16.07
CA LEU A 354 13.56 17.61 16.81
C LEU A 354 14.30 18.68 16.01
N LEU A 355 15.47 18.37 15.45
CA LEU A 355 16.24 19.32 14.64
C LEU A 355 15.48 19.74 13.37
N ALA A 356 14.64 18.86 12.81
CA ALA A 356 13.70 19.22 11.75
C ALA A 356 12.64 20.22 12.24
N CYS A 357 12.06 20.00 13.43
CA CYS A 357 11.15 20.98 14.04
C CYS A 357 11.81 22.35 14.26
N GLU A 358 13.06 22.38 14.71
CA GLU A 358 13.79 23.64 14.96
C GLU A 358 14.09 24.42 13.67
N LYS A 359 14.14 23.76 12.50
CA LYS A 359 14.28 24.41 11.19
C LYS A 359 12.95 24.92 10.65
N THR A 360 11.84 24.23 10.94
CA THR A 360 10.52 24.49 10.33
C THR A 360 9.67 25.49 11.12
N TYR A 361 9.73 25.49 12.45
CA TYR A 361 8.76 26.24 13.29
C TYR A 361 9.32 27.49 13.95
N THR A 362 8.43 28.44 14.22
CA THR A 362 8.69 29.58 15.10
C THR A 362 8.73 29.14 16.58
N SER A 363 9.24 30.03 17.43
CA SER A 363 9.49 29.75 18.86
C SER A 363 8.30 29.12 19.60
N ASP A 364 7.07 29.65 19.41
CA ASP A 364 5.92 29.28 20.23
C ASP A 364 5.43 27.85 19.97
N GLU A 365 5.31 27.44 18.71
CA GLU A 365 4.97 26.05 18.37
C GLU A 365 6.09 25.09 18.76
N LEU A 366 7.34 25.51 18.52
CA LEU A 366 8.53 24.72 18.85
C LEU A 366 8.64 24.47 20.35
N ASN A 367 8.28 25.44 21.19
CA ASN A 367 8.32 25.32 22.65
C ASN A 367 7.45 24.18 23.19
N SER A 368 6.32 23.87 22.53
CA SER A 368 5.48 22.72 22.90
C SER A 368 6.20 21.38 22.66
N VAL A 369 6.87 21.23 21.51
CA VAL A 369 7.62 20.01 21.16
C VAL A 369 8.88 19.89 22.01
N ARG A 370 9.63 20.98 22.14
CA ARG A 370 10.83 21.11 22.98
C ARG A 370 10.53 20.72 24.43
N LYS A 371 9.39 21.14 24.97
CA LYS A 371 8.94 20.73 26.31
C LYS A 371 8.82 19.21 26.41
N GLN A 372 8.09 18.57 25.50
CA GLN A 372 7.90 17.11 25.51
C GLN A 372 9.22 16.34 25.38
N VAL A 373 10.12 16.76 24.47
CA VAL A 373 11.42 16.09 24.31
C VAL A 373 12.30 16.24 25.55
N VAL A 374 12.33 17.42 26.18
CA VAL A 374 13.11 17.62 27.41
C VAL A 374 12.51 16.87 28.61
N ASP A 375 11.18 16.75 28.70
CA ASP A 375 10.55 15.90 29.71
C ASP A 375 10.95 14.42 29.47
N ALA A 376 11.04 13.98 28.21
CA ALA A 376 11.49 12.66 27.79
C ALA A 376 13.01 12.41 27.97
N CYS A 377 13.86 13.46 28.04
CA CYS A 377 15.31 13.34 28.30
C CYS A 377 15.61 12.62 29.62
N SER A 378 14.69 12.66 30.59
CA SER A 378 14.75 11.89 31.84
C SER A 378 14.77 10.35 31.65
N VAL A 379 14.39 9.87 30.46
CA VAL A 379 14.41 8.44 30.07
C VAL A 379 15.43 8.20 28.94
N LEU A 380 15.56 9.13 27.99
CA LEU A 380 16.51 9.02 26.86
C LEU A 380 17.98 9.04 27.29
N LEU A 381 18.38 9.96 28.17
CA LEU A 381 19.79 10.07 28.55
C LEU A 381 20.27 8.89 29.43
N PRO A 382 19.47 8.32 30.34
CA PRO A 382 19.78 6.99 30.91
C PRO A 382 19.87 5.89 29.85
N CYS A 383 18.97 5.88 28.85
CA CYS A 383 18.99 4.90 27.78
C CYS A 383 20.26 4.98 26.91
N PHE A 384 20.84 6.18 26.76
CA PHE A 384 22.15 6.38 26.12
C PHE A 384 23.29 5.75 26.94
N LEU A 385 23.27 5.89 28.28
CA LEU A 385 24.25 5.23 29.17
C LEU A 385 24.15 3.70 29.14
N ASP A 386 22.96 3.15 28.91
CA ASP A 386 22.73 1.70 28.81
C ASP A 386 23.30 1.08 27.51
N ILE A 387 23.74 1.87 26.53
CA ILE A 387 24.36 1.39 25.29
C ILE A 387 25.81 0.97 25.59
N LYS A 388 26.03 -0.35 25.51
CA LYS A 388 27.29 -0.99 25.88
C LYS A 388 28.42 -0.80 24.86
N SER A 389 28.08 -0.82 23.56
CA SER A 389 29.07 -0.62 22.50
C SER A 389 29.38 0.88 22.36
N PRO A 390 30.64 1.33 22.48
CA PRO A 390 30.99 2.74 22.34
C PRO A 390 30.69 3.24 20.92
N ASP A 391 31.00 2.43 19.89
CA ASP A 391 30.82 2.75 18.47
C ASP A 391 29.33 2.92 18.08
N MET A 392 28.41 2.42 18.89
CA MET A 392 26.96 2.57 18.68
C MET A 392 26.36 3.77 19.43
N ARG A 393 27.15 4.56 20.17
CA ARG A 393 26.62 5.70 20.93
C ARG A 393 26.35 6.89 20.01
N PRO A 394 25.08 7.35 19.86
CA PRO A 394 24.74 8.44 18.96
C PRO A 394 25.10 9.80 19.59
N TRP A 395 26.40 10.12 19.65
CA TRP A 395 26.93 11.31 20.33
C TRP A 395 26.32 12.63 19.79
N ARG A 396 26.11 12.75 18.48
CA ARG A 396 25.41 13.90 17.86
C ARG A 396 24.00 14.08 18.43
N SER A 397 23.28 12.98 18.62
CA SER A 397 21.93 12.97 19.16
C SER A 397 21.93 13.30 20.65
N CYS A 398 22.95 12.85 21.39
CA CYS A 398 23.18 13.30 22.77
C CYS A 398 23.43 14.81 22.83
N SER A 399 24.31 15.37 21.98
CA SER A 399 24.56 16.83 21.90
C SER A 399 23.26 17.60 21.69
N ALA A 400 22.46 17.22 20.69
CA ALA A 400 21.19 17.88 20.39
C ALA A 400 20.20 17.82 21.57
N LEU A 401 20.04 16.67 22.22
CA LEU A 401 19.17 16.53 23.39
C LEU A 401 19.66 17.39 24.58
N VAL A 402 20.96 17.43 24.85
CA VAL A 402 21.55 18.28 25.90
C VAL A 402 21.41 19.77 25.57
N GLN A 403 21.62 20.17 24.31
CA GLN A 403 21.43 21.55 23.86
C GLN A 403 19.97 21.98 24.01
N THR A 404 19.03 21.07 23.77
CA THR A 404 17.59 21.30 23.94
C THR A 404 17.22 21.49 25.42
N CYS A 405 17.77 20.66 26.31
CA CYS A 405 17.68 20.86 27.76
C CYS A 405 18.25 22.21 28.20
N LYS A 406 19.40 22.60 27.65
CA LYS A 406 20.04 23.90 27.91
C LYS A 406 19.14 25.06 27.50
N ARG A 407 18.65 25.08 26.25
CA ARG A 407 17.74 26.13 25.75
C ARG A 407 16.48 26.27 26.60
N ARG A 408 15.84 25.15 26.99
CA ARG A 408 14.67 25.20 27.89
C ARG A 408 15.02 25.78 29.27
N LYS A 409 16.22 25.55 29.79
CA LYS A 409 16.68 26.20 31.03
C LYS A 409 16.91 27.70 30.84
N ASP A 410 17.66 28.09 29.82
CA ASP A 410 18.01 29.50 29.54
C ASP A 410 16.75 30.35 29.20
N GLU A 411 15.80 29.81 28.44
CA GLU A 411 14.63 30.54 27.94
C GLU A 411 13.42 30.51 28.89
N LEU A 412 13.18 29.40 29.60
CA LEU A 412 11.95 29.18 30.39
C LEU A 412 12.21 29.00 31.90
N GLY A 413 13.43 29.26 32.38
CA GLY A 413 13.78 29.11 33.81
C GLY A 413 13.64 27.68 34.34
N TRP A 414 13.72 26.68 33.46
CA TRP A 414 13.45 25.28 33.81
C TRP A 414 14.52 24.72 34.77
N THR A 415 14.05 24.23 35.93
CA THR A 415 14.88 23.51 36.90
C THR A 415 15.14 22.08 36.44
N VAL A 416 16.40 21.76 36.16
CA VAL A 416 16.81 20.42 35.74
C VAL A 416 16.67 19.45 36.93
N PRO A 417 15.99 18.30 36.77
CA PRO A 417 15.89 17.29 37.84
C PRO A 417 17.25 16.77 38.29
N SER A 418 17.42 16.51 39.60
CA SER A 418 18.66 15.96 40.16
C SER A 418 19.09 14.64 39.51
N SER A 419 18.13 13.76 39.22
CA SER A 419 18.38 12.50 38.49
C SER A 419 18.97 12.72 37.10
N LEU A 420 18.62 13.83 36.43
CA LEU A 420 19.17 14.19 35.12
C LEU A 420 20.58 14.79 35.26
N VAL A 421 20.85 15.54 36.34
CA VAL A 421 22.22 16.03 36.66
C VAL A 421 23.17 14.85 36.89
N GLU A 422 22.77 13.83 37.67
CA GLU A 422 23.56 12.61 37.86
C GLU A 422 23.85 11.86 36.56
N VAL A 423 22.87 11.82 35.65
CA VAL A 423 23.00 11.18 34.33
C VAL A 423 23.96 11.97 33.44
N LEU A 424 23.86 13.29 33.40
CA LEU A 424 24.76 14.15 32.63
C LEU A 424 26.21 14.04 33.15
N ALA A 425 26.42 13.95 34.46
CA ALA A 425 27.74 13.69 35.05
C ALA A 425 28.32 12.32 34.62
N LYS A 426 27.48 11.27 34.53
CA LYS A 426 27.91 9.96 33.99
C LYS A 426 28.23 10.03 32.49
N ILE A 427 27.44 10.75 31.70
CA ILE A 427 27.71 10.97 30.27
C ILE A 427 29.05 11.70 30.09
N GLN A 428 29.35 12.70 30.92
CA GLN A 428 30.61 13.42 30.90
C GLN A 428 31.82 12.49 31.12
N ASN A 429 31.76 11.59 32.10
CA ASN A 429 32.82 10.63 32.39
C ASN A 429 33.00 9.60 31.26
N ILE A 430 31.90 9.16 30.62
CA ILE A 430 31.97 8.27 29.45
C ILE A 430 32.57 9.02 28.26
N ALA A 431 32.18 10.27 28.00
CA ALA A 431 32.73 11.09 26.93
C ALA A 431 34.25 11.25 27.05
N GLU A 432 34.78 11.40 28.27
CA GLU A 432 36.23 11.49 28.53
C GLU A 432 36.97 10.18 28.26
N THR A 433 36.28 9.05 28.40
CA THR A 433 36.79 7.71 28.10
C THR A 433 36.77 7.44 26.59
N ASP A 434 35.63 7.68 25.94
CA ASP A 434 35.41 7.46 24.51
C ASP A 434 36.34 8.37 23.68
N LEU A 435 36.56 9.64 24.07
CA LEU A 435 37.44 10.58 23.36
C LEU A 435 38.89 10.07 23.18
N GLN A 436 39.35 9.21 24.09
CA GLN A 436 40.67 8.58 24.04
C GLN A 436 40.71 7.38 23.08
N GLN A 437 39.59 6.68 22.89
CA GLN A 437 39.48 5.43 22.14
C GLN A 437 39.00 5.61 20.69
N THR A 438 38.17 6.62 20.45
CA THR A 438 37.42 6.81 19.19
C THR A 438 38.25 7.43 18.06
N SER A 439 37.80 7.23 16.80
CA SER A 439 38.35 7.83 15.58
C SER A 439 38.13 9.35 15.48
N SER A 440 38.87 10.05 14.61
CA SER A 440 38.87 11.53 14.52
C SER A 440 37.52 12.18 14.22
N SER A 441 36.65 11.54 13.42
CA SER A 441 35.36 12.09 12.98
C SER A 441 34.36 12.31 14.11
N GLU A 442 34.30 11.36 15.05
CA GLU A 442 33.34 11.38 16.16
C GLU A 442 33.83 12.22 17.34
N LYS A 443 35.14 12.47 17.46
CA LYS A 443 35.71 13.34 18.52
C LYS A 443 35.07 14.71 18.53
N ALA A 444 34.73 15.28 17.37
CA ALA A 444 34.03 16.56 17.30
C ALA A 444 32.66 16.53 18.00
N SER A 445 31.87 15.47 17.78
CA SER A 445 30.56 15.30 18.41
C SER A 445 30.65 14.95 19.91
N ILE A 446 31.67 14.20 20.31
CA ILE A 446 31.96 13.93 21.74
C ILE A 446 32.36 15.24 22.45
N GLN A 447 33.24 16.03 21.85
CA GLN A 447 33.68 17.33 22.39
C GLN A 447 32.53 18.34 22.47
N GLU A 448 31.66 18.38 21.47
CA GLU A 448 30.44 19.18 21.49
C GLU A 448 29.55 18.81 22.70
N ALA A 449 29.24 17.52 22.88
CA ALA A 449 28.47 17.04 24.03
C ALA A 449 29.11 17.45 25.37
N GLN A 450 30.42 17.25 25.52
CA GLN A 450 31.16 17.70 26.71
C GLN A 450 31.07 19.20 26.94
N SER A 451 31.22 20.01 25.88
CA SER A 451 31.16 21.48 25.97
C SER A 451 29.78 21.98 26.41
N LEU A 452 28.72 21.29 25.98
CA LEU A 452 27.34 21.58 26.37
C LEU A 452 27.07 21.18 27.83
N ILE A 453 27.53 19.99 28.26
CA ILE A 453 27.38 19.50 29.65
C ILE A 453 28.17 20.36 30.64
N ARG A 454 29.41 20.72 30.30
CA ARG A 454 30.28 21.59 31.12
C ARG A 454 29.86 23.07 31.10
N SER A 455 28.88 23.45 30.28
CA SER A 455 28.42 24.84 30.20
C SER A 455 27.87 25.29 31.57
N PRO A 456 28.26 26.48 32.09
CA PRO A 456 27.89 26.90 33.44
C PRO A 456 26.38 26.97 33.66
N THR A 457 25.59 27.23 32.60
CA THR A 457 24.12 27.06 32.61
C THR A 457 23.68 25.73 33.21
N ILE A 458 24.27 24.61 32.80
CA ILE A 458 23.91 23.28 33.32
C ILE A 458 24.59 23.04 34.67
N PHE A 459 25.88 23.37 34.78
CA PHE A 459 26.69 22.96 35.93
C PHE A 459 26.36 23.70 37.25
N LEU A 460 25.86 24.95 37.20
CA LEU A 460 25.56 25.76 38.39
C LEU A 460 24.47 25.18 39.32
N LEU A 461 23.73 24.16 38.88
CA LEU A 461 22.73 23.47 39.71
C LEU A 461 23.32 22.69 40.88
N HIS A 462 24.62 22.42 40.87
CA HIS A 462 25.24 21.62 41.92
C HIS A 462 25.63 22.43 43.18
N PHE A 463 25.61 23.77 43.10
CA PHE A 463 26.16 24.66 44.14
C PHE A 463 25.17 25.63 44.80
N GLU A 464 23.96 25.81 44.25
CA GLU A 464 22.87 26.47 44.99
C GLU A 464 22.21 25.51 45.99
N GLN A 465 22.99 25.03 46.97
CA GLN A 465 22.38 24.67 48.25
C GLN A 465 21.84 25.96 48.86
N PRO A 466 20.54 26.05 49.22
CA PRO A 466 20.04 27.20 49.94
C PRO A 466 20.79 27.28 51.27
N LEU A 467 21.58 28.34 51.45
CA LEU A 467 22.23 28.65 52.71
C LEU A 467 21.14 28.77 53.78
N LEU A 468 21.02 27.74 54.61
CA LEU A 468 20.16 27.76 55.79
C LEU A 468 20.54 29.01 56.60
N PRO A 469 19.58 29.88 56.97
CA PRO A 469 19.88 31.02 57.81
C PRO A 469 20.49 30.52 59.12
N PRO A 470 21.53 31.18 59.66
CA PRO A 470 22.22 30.71 60.84
C PRO A 470 21.25 30.59 62.02
N PRO A 471 21.41 29.57 62.89
CA PRO A 471 20.50 29.35 64.01
C PRO A 471 20.57 30.55 64.97
N SER A 472 19.49 31.32 65.03
CA SER A 472 19.38 32.43 65.96
C SER A 472 19.35 31.91 67.39
N ALA A 473 20.38 32.25 68.16
CA ALA A 473 20.46 31.94 69.57
C ALA A 473 19.52 32.88 70.36
N ALA A 474 18.42 32.34 70.90
CA ALA A 474 17.51 33.05 71.79
C ALA A 474 17.47 32.39 73.18
N SER A 475 17.71 33.18 74.21
CA SER A 475 17.95 32.72 75.58
C SER A 475 16.69 32.26 76.33
N LYS A 476 16.87 31.31 77.25
CA LYS A 476 15.94 31.04 78.37
C LYS A 476 15.79 32.29 79.26
N VAL A 477 14.56 32.64 79.66
CA VAL A 477 14.25 33.25 80.98
C VAL A 477 12.80 32.91 81.42
N LEU A 478 12.68 32.32 82.61
CA LEU A 478 11.58 32.26 83.61
C LEU A 478 10.12 31.83 83.26
N SER A 479 9.69 30.78 83.98
CA SER A 479 8.32 30.42 84.41
C SER A 479 7.81 31.34 85.56
N PRO A 480 6.57 31.24 86.13
CA PRO A 480 6.05 30.03 86.82
C PRO A 480 4.51 29.81 86.93
N GLN A 481 4.12 28.63 87.48
CA GLN A 481 2.80 28.29 88.10
C GLN A 481 1.54 28.29 87.18
N ALA A 482 0.41 27.65 87.46
CA ALA A 482 -0.05 26.56 88.36
C ALA A 482 -1.49 26.14 87.94
N SER A 483 -2.10 24.99 88.29
CA SER A 483 -1.62 23.65 88.70
C SER A 483 -2.83 22.68 88.83
N SER A 484 -2.63 21.35 88.72
CA SER A 484 -3.57 20.26 89.10
C SER A 484 -4.84 20.08 88.24
N SER A 485 -5.46 18.90 88.07
CA SER A 485 -5.19 17.54 88.63
C SER A 485 -5.91 16.44 87.85
N LYS A 486 -5.25 15.26 87.72
CA LYS A 486 -5.71 13.85 87.91
C LYS A 486 -7.04 13.38 87.24
N THR A 487 -7.31 12.11 86.92
CA THR A 487 -6.83 10.82 87.47
C THR A 487 -7.26 9.63 86.56
N VAL A 488 -6.47 8.54 86.47
CA VAL A 488 -6.91 7.09 86.51
C VAL A 488 -7.90 6.54 85.43
N THR A 489 -7.82 5.34 84.83
CA THR A 489 -6.86 4.19 84.74
C THR A 489 -7.31 3.19 83.64
N THR A 490 -6.39 2.37 83.11
CA THR A 490 -6.60 1.03 82.48
C THR A 490 -7.47 0.97 81.18
N ARG A 491 -7.43 -0.06 80.31
CA ARG A 491 -6.99 -1.48 80.43
C ARG A 491 -6.61 -2.08 79.04
N ASN A 492 -5.97 -3.25 79.05
CA ASN A 492 -5.52 -4.08 77.92
C ASN A 492 -6.55 -4.35 76.78
N GLY A 493 -6.06 -4.71 75.57
CA GLY A 493 -6.83 -5.53 74.61
C GLY A 493 -6.18 -5.75 73.23
N LYS A 494 -5.81 -7.00 72.89
CA LYS A 494 -5.44 -7.45 71.52
C LYS A 494 -6.69 -7.84 70.73
N SER A 495 -6.70 -7.67 69.39
CA SER A 495 -6.85 -8.78 68.41
C SER A 495 -7.03 -8.32 66.94
N ASN A 496 -6.79 -9.25 66.01
CA ASN A 496 -6.85 -9.09 64.54
C ASN A 496 -8.29 -9.08 63.98
N GLY A 497 -8.50 -8.62 62.73
CA GLY A 497 -9.60 -9.13 61.89
C GLY A 497 -10.06 -8.27 60.70
N ALA A 498 -9.61 -8.64 59.49
CA ALA A 498 -10.23 -8.54 58.14
C ALA A 498 -11.03 -7.28 57.65
N PRO A 499 -10.97 -6.94 56.34
CA PRO A 499 -11.72 -5.81 55.75
C PRO A 499 -13.14 -6.18 55.29
N VAL A 500 -14.05 -5.21 55.31
CA VAL A 500 -15.45 -5.35 54.86
C VAL A 500 -15.71 -4.64 53.53
N THR A 501 -16.46 -5.32 52.67
CA THR A 501 -16.91 -4.93 51.33
C THR A 501 -17.82 -3.70 51.32
N ILE A 502 -17.60 -2.75 50.39
CA ILE A 502 -18.57 -1.67 50.09
C ILE A 502 -19.42 -2.07 48.88
N GLN A 503 -20.73 -2.23 49.08
CA GLN A 503 -21.70 -2.42 48.01
C GLN A 503 -22.10 -1.09 47.36
N ARG A 504 -22.26 -1.09 46.04
CA ARG A 504 -23.09 -0.11 45.32
C ARG A 504 -24.55 -0.28 45.73
N ASN A 505 -25.31 0.81 45.78
CA ASN A 505 -26.72 0.72 45.43
C ASN A 505 -27.15 1.85 44.47
N ARG A 506 -28.30 1.67 43.82
CA ARG A 506 -28.62 2.20 42.48
C ARG A 506 -30.10 2.54 42.38
N GLU A 507 -30.43 3.77 41.98
CA GLU A 507 -31.75 4.23 41.52
C GLU A 507 -31.58 5.65 40.91
N GLY A 508 -32.36 6.12 39.92
CA GLY A 508 -33.41 5.44 39.17
C GLY A 508 -34.36 6.39 38.41
N ILE A 509 -34.04 6.70 37.14
CA ILE A 509 -34.99 7.07 36.06
C ILE A 509 -35.73 8.43 36.14
N ALA A 510 -35.46 9.31 35.15
CA ALA A 510 -36.50 9.97 34.35
C ALA A 510 -35.90 10.44 32.99
N ARG A 511 -36.66 10.32 31.90
CA ARG A 511 -36.29 10.77 30.55
C ARG A 511 -36.97 12.11 30.24
N SER A 512 -36.29 13.01 29.54
CA SER A 512 -36.95 13.97 28.64
C SER A 512 -36.04 14.32 27.46
N ALA A 513 -36.63 14.73 26.34
CA ALA A 513 -35.96 15.06 25.08
C ALA A 513 -35.89 16.59 24.87
N ILE A 514 -35.55 17.02 23.64
CA ILE A 514 -35.32 18.41 23.18
C ILE A 514 -33.89 18.89 23.52
N GLY A 515 -33.12 19.51 22.61
CA GLY A 515 -33.38 19.80 21.20
C GLY A 515 -32.16 20.46 20.52
N LEU A 516 -32.15 20.50 19.19
CA LEU A 516 -31.10 21.09 18.37
C LEU A 516 -31.11 22.62 18.43
N SER A 517 -29.94 23.26 18.57
CA SER A 517 -29.76 24.70 18.31
C SER A 517 -28.46 24.95 17.51
N LYS A 518 -28.63 25.54 16.32
CA LYS A 518 -27.55 26.03 15.45
C LYS A 518 -27.03 27.38 15.96
N PRO A 519 -25.75 27.73 15.75
CA PRO A 519 -25.32 29.12 15.69
C PRO A 519 -25.55 29.69 14.28
N ASN A 520 -26.29 30.80 14.19
CA ASN A 520 -26.33 31.64 12.99
C ASN A 520 -25.22 32.69 13.06
N SER A 521 -24.49 32.91 11.96
CA SER A 521 -23.75 34.15 11.70
C SER A 521 -24.05 34.65 10.28
N LEU A 522 -24.43 35.92 10.19
CA LEU A 522 -24.76 36.60 8.93
C LEU A 522 -23.49 37.25 8.35
N PRO A 523 -23.21 37.15 7.04
CA PRO A 523 -22.18 37.95 6.40
C PRO A 523 -22.72 39.35 6.01
N ALA A 524 -21.83 40.35 6.08
CA ALA A 524 -22.15 41.74 5.77
C ALA A 524 -22.22 42.03 4.25
N LYS A 525 -22.93 43.10 3.91
CA LYS A 525 -23.20 43.58 2.53
C LYS A 525 -22.04 44.46 2.02
N PRO A 526 -21.56 44.32 0.77
CA PRO A 526 -20.52 45.18 0.22
C PRO A 526 -21.06 46.54 -0.29
N PRO A 527 -20.23 47.60 -0.34
CA PRO A 527 -20.56 48.89 -0.95
C PRO A 527 -20.39 48.89 -2.48
N PRO A 528 -21.00 49.84 -3.22
CA PRO A 528 -20.84 49.98 -4.66
C PRO A 528 -19.52 50.70 -5.04
N PRO A 529 -18.94 50.44 -6.23
CA PRO A 529 -17.80 51.20 -6.75
C PRO A 529 -18.22 52.55 -7.35
N LEU A 530 -17.32 53.53 -7.29
CA LEU A 530 -17.47 54.82 -7.98
C LEU A 530 -17.12 54.71 -9.47
N ASP A 531 -17.71 55.60 -10.26
CA ASP A 531 -17.28 55.94 -11.61
C ASP A 531 -15.85 56.52 -11.61
N GLN A 532 -15.03 56.15 -12.60
CA GLN A 532 -14.01 57.06 -13.10
C GLN A 532 -13.74 56.85 -14.59
N GLU A 533 -13.80 57.94 -15.34
CA GLU A 533 -13.56 57.99 -16.77
C GLU A 533 -12.08 57.71 -17.10
N THR A 534 -11.82 57.05 -18.22
CA THR A 534 -10.64 57.39 -19.04
C THR A 534 -10.86 57.06 -20.50
N SER A 535 -10.37 57.94 -21.36
CA SER A 535 -10.66 57.98 -22.80
C SER A 535 -9.55 57.34 -23.64
N GLY A 536 -9.87 56.89 -24.86
CA GLY A 536 -8.88 56.84 -25.95
C GLY A 536 -8.83 55.59 -26.86
N ASN A 537 -9.40 55.74 -28.07
CA ASN A 537 -9.01 55.10 -29.35
C ASN A 537 -9.27 53.57 -29.50
N ALA A 538 -10.08 53.07 -30.45
CA ALA A 538 -9.96 53.12 -31.93
C ALA A 538 -8.67 52.42 -32.43
N SER A 539 -8.63 51.49 -33.41
CA SER A 539 -9.59 50.96 -34.41
C SER A 539 -8.97 49.67 -35.05
N THR A 540 -9.56 48.84 -35.95
CA THR A 540 -10.80 48.80 -36.77
C THR A 540 -10.98 47.38 -37.38
N ARG A 541 -12.22 47.02 -37.81
CA ARG A 541 -12.58 46.02 -38.87
C ARG A 541 -12.30 44.52 -38.60
N ASP A 542 -13.01 43.56 -39.21
CA ASP A 542 -14.03 43.63 -40.29
C ASP A 542 -15.16 42.57 -40.14
N GLU A 543 -16.27 42.77 -40.87
CA GLU A 543 -17.44 41.88 -40.88
C GLU A 543 -17.25 40.62 -41.75
N HIS A 544 -17.98 39.51 -41.47
CA HIS A 544 -18.79 38.87 -42.54
C HIS A 544 -19.98 37.99 -42.06
N ARG A 545 -21.15 38.62 -42.14
CA ARG A 545 -22.54 38.16 -42.27
C ARG A 545 -22.83 36.88 -43.10
N ARG A 546 -23.72 36.02 -42.58
CA ARG A 546 -24.83 35.24 -43.24
C ARG A 546 -25.54 34.39 -42.16
N GLN A 547 -26.79 34.58 -41.73
CA GLN A 547 -28.12 34.56 -42.39
C GLN A 547 -28.58 33.22 -43.02
N SER A 548 -29.35 32.45 -42.23
CA SER A 548 -30.51 31.61 -42.64
C SER A 548 -31.22 31.13 -41.36
N SER A 549 -32.40 31.66 -41.00
CA SER A 549 -33.75 31.20 -41.38
C SER A 549 -34.11 29.77 -40.94
N GLY A 550 -35.05 29.63 -40.00
CA GLY A 550 -35.66 28.35 -39.59
C GLY A 550 -36.69 27.79 -40.60
N PRO A 551 -37.67 26.95 -40.20
CA PRO A 551 -38.51 27.20 -39.02
C PRO A 551 -38.73 26.00 -38.08
N LEU A 552 -39.47 26.29 -36.98
CA LEU A 552 -40.03 25.31 -36.06
C LEU A 552 -40.99 24.34 -36.77
N ASN A 553 -41.16 23.13 -36.20
CA ASN A 553 -42.43 22.44 -36.32
C ASN A 553 -42.82 21.73 -35.01
N THR A 554 -44.03 22.00 -34.56
CA THR A 554 -44.64 21.47 -33.33
C THR A 554 -45.70 20.44 -33.69
N SER A 555 -45.70 19.24 -33.10
CA SER A 555 -46.96 18.54 -32.78
C SER A 555 -46.80 17.24 -31.97
N SER A 556 -47.76 17.05 -31.05
CA SER A 556 -48.39 15.79 -30.66
C SER A 556 -47.54 14.58 -30.24
N ALA A 557 -47.51 14.34 -28.92
CA ALA A 557 -47.74 12.99 -28.40
C ALA A 557 -49.14 12.48 -28.81
N PRO A 558 -49.39 11.16 -28.76
CA PRO A 558 -50.24 10.72 -27.65
C PRO A 558 -49.72 9.49 -26.91
N SER A 559 -50.14 9.41 -25.65
CA SER A 559 -50.03 8.25 -24.78
C SER A 559 -50.97 7.11 -25.20
N SER A 560 -50.49 5.87 -25.14
CA SER A 560 -51.35 4.70 -24.92
C SER A 560 -50.64 3.67 -24.05
N SER A 561 -51.09 3.54 -22.82
CA SER A 561 -50.88 2.37 -21.96
C SER A 561 -51.53 1.14 -22.58
N ILE A 562 -51.01 -0.07 -22.30
CA ILE A 562 -51.77 -1.29 -21.96
C ILE A 562 -50.81 -2.43 -21.55
N GLN A 563 -50.96 -2.83 -20.28
CA GLN A 563 -50.93 -4.18 -19.69
C GLN A 563 -49.95 -5.28 -20.16
N ASP A 564 -49.24 -5.79 -19.15
CA ASP A 564 -49.24 -7.20 -18.74
C ASP A 564 -49.42 -8.30 -19.81
N ARG A 565 -48.35 -9.10 -19.99
CA ARG A 565 -48.55 -10.55 -20.10
C ARG A 565 -47.38 -11.36 -19.54
N ALA A 566 -47.57 -11.89 -18.34
CA ALA A 566 -46.77 -13.02 -17.87
C ALA A 566 -47.14 -14.28 -18.65
N THR A 567 -46.15 -15.01 -19.17
CA THR A 567 -46.30 -16.42 -19.55
C THR A 567 -45.12 -17.23 -19.05
N ARG A 568 -45.41 -18.09 -18.06
CA ARG A 568 -44.55 -19.21 -17.68
C ARG A 568 -44.37 -20.14 -18.89
N GLY A 569 -43.17 -20.67 -19.06
CA GLY A 569 -42.89 -21.76 -19.99
C GLY A 569 -41.61 -22.45 -19.58
N GLY A 570 -41.71 -23.58 -18.88
CA GLY A 570 -40.56 -24.42 -18.57
C GLY A 570 -40.57 -25.67 -19.45
N SER A 571 -39.41 -26.08 -19.94
CA SER A 571 -39.14 -27.49 -20.21
C SER A 571 -37.63 -27.76 -20.18
N ARG A 572 -37.31 -28.96 -19.72
CA ARG A 572 -35.97 -29.57 -19.74
C ARG A 572 -35.49 -29.79 -21.18
N SER A 573 -34.18 -29.75 -21.37
CA SER A 573 -33.47 -30.76 -22.16
C SER A 573 -32.05 -30.94 -21.61
N ASP A 574 -31.64 -32.20 -21.52
CA ASP A 574 -30.39 -32.68 -20.95
C ASP A 574 -29.45 -33.07 -22.10
N SER A 575 -28.21 -32.57 -22.10
CA SER A 575 -27.17 -33.00 -23.03
C SER A 575 -25.78 -32.60 -22.51
N GLY A 576 -25.02 -33.57 -22.01
CA GLY A 576 -23.69 -33.33 -21.47
C GLY A 576 -22.64 -33.01 -22.54
N GLY A 577 -21.76 -32.07 -22.21
CA GLY A 577 -20.49 -31.84 -22.88
C GLY A 577 -19.45 -31.46 -21.83
N ALA A 578 -18.41 -32.28 -21.67
CA ALA A 578 -17.34 -32.03 -20.71
C ALA A 578 -16.38 -30.95 -21.24
N GLY A 579 -16.76 -29.68 -21.07
CA GLY A 579 -15.86 -28.55 -21.26
C GLY A 579 -14.90 -28.42 -20.08
N ALA A 580 -13.64 -28.05 -20.34
CA ALA A 580 -12.73 -27.63 -19.29
C ALA A 580 -13.26 -26.33 -18.63
N PRO A 581 -13.05 -26.12 -17.31
CA PRO A 581 -13.59 -24.96 -16.62
C PRO A 581 -12.91 -23.67 -17.11
N THR A 582 -13.68 -22.78 -17.72
CA THR A 582 -13.22 -21.43 -18.10
C THR A 582 -13.09 -20.54 -16.86
N LEU A 583 -12.25 -19.51 -16.97
CA LEU A 583 -11.84 -18.62 -15.87
C LEU A 583 -13.04 -17.91 -15.19
N LEU A 584 -14.09 -17.66 -15.96
CA LEU A 584 -15.43 -17.20 -15.55
C LEU A 584 -16.05 -18.01 -14.38
N SER A 585 -15.73 -19.30 -14.26
CA SER A 585 -16.22 -20.18 -13.18
C SER A 585 -15.70 -19.79 -11.79
N ARG A 586 -14.59 -19.02 -11.73
CA ARG A 586 -13.95 -18.59 -10.48
C ARG A 586 -14.43 -17.21 -9.99
N LEU A 587 -14.90 -16.34 -10.89
CA LEU A 587 -15.30 -14.96 -10.57
C LEU A 587 -16.71 -14.82 -9.97
N GLY A 588 -17.50 -15.90 -9.91
CA GLY A 588 -18.88 -15.88 -9.40
C GLY A 588 -19.02 -15.86 -7.87
N ALA A 589 -17.94 -16.00 -7.11
CA ALA A 589 -17.96 -16.32 -5.68
C ALA A 589 -17.68 -15.12 -4.73
N SER A 590 -18.07 -13.89 -5.08
CA SER A 590 -17.77 -12.70 -4.25
C SER A 590 -18.89 -11.64 -4.18
N GLN A 591 -20.16 -12.06 -4.02
CA GLN A 591 -21.25 -11.16 -3.61
C GLN A 591 -22.09 -11.71 -2.44
N GLY A 592 -21.60 -11.49 -1.22
CA GLY A 592 -22.33 -11.71 0.03
C GLY A 592 -22.74 -10.39 0.70
N ARG A 593 -24.03 -10.20 0.98
CA ARG A 593 -24.59 -9.02 1.66
C ARG A 593 -24.88 -9.35 3.13
N PRO A 594 -24.62 -8.45 4.11
CA PRO A 594 -24.53 -8.85 5.52
C PRO A 594 -25.87 -9.00 6.24
N THR A 595 -25.92 -9.90 7.21
CA THR A 595 -26.94 -10.02 8.26
C THR A 595 -26.27 -10.13 9.64
N ALA A 596 -26.97 -9.73 10.72
CA ALA A 596 -26.36 -9.38 12.00
C ALA A 596 -26.53 -10.41 13.13
N ASP A 597 -25.68 -10.22 14.17
CA ASP A 597 -25.82 -10.57 15.59
C ASP A 597 -25.62 -12.01 16.13
N SER A 598 -24.41 -12.23 16.68
CA SER A 598 -24.13 -12.54 18.12
C SER A 598 -24.56 -13.91 18.76
N PRO A 599 -23.99 -14.33 19.92
CA PRO A 599 -22.56 -14.41 20.33
C PRO A 599 -22.17 -15.69 21.18
N LEU A 600 -20.88 -15.79 21.60
CA LEU A 600 -20.29 -16.71 22.63
C LEU A 600 -20.08 -18.20 22.22
N SER A 601 -18.90 -18.83 22.42
CA SER A 601 -18.40 -19.30 23.74
C SER A 601 -16.92 -19.82 23.71
N ARG A 602 -16.37 -20.21 24.88
CA ARG A 602 -14.92 -20.45 25.16
C ARG A 602 -14.42 -21.92 25.06
N SER A 603 -13.09 -22.05 24.93
CA SER A 603 -12.21 -23.16 25.41
C SER A 603 -12.30 -24.50 24.64
N SER A 604 -11.31 -25.40 24.65
CA SER A 604 -10.13 -25.59 25.55
C SER A 604 -8.98 -26.38 24.87
N THR A 605 -7.74 -26.17 25.33
CA THR A 605 -6.55 -27.01 25.04
C THR A 605 -6.65 -28.44 25.60
N PRO A 606 -5.84 -29.39 25.08
CA PRO A 606 -4.95 -30.11 25.99
C PRO A 606 -3.51 -30.32 25.50
N SER A 607 -2.57 -30.28 26.44
CA SER A 607 -1.13 -30.59 26.31
C SER A 607 -0.79 -31.98 26.88
N VAL A 608 0.23 -32.70 26.35
CA VAL A 608 0.98 -33.83 27.00
C VAL A 608 2.07 -34.37 26.00
N PRO A 609 3.23 -34.96 26.39
CA PRO A 609 4.41 -34.24 26.84
C PRO A 609 5.73 -34.67 26.13
N ALA A 610 6.89 -34.22 26.64
CA ALA A 610 8.22 -34.34 26.02
C ALA A 610 8.86 -35.75 26.02
N LYS A 611 9.84 -35.95 25.13
CA LYS A 611 10.99 -36.86 25.38
C LYS A 611 12.29 -36.31 24.80
N ARG A 612 13.33 -36.26 25.64
CA ARG A 612 14.69 -35.79 25.30
C ARG A 612 15.45 -36.85 24.49
N ARG A 613 16.34 -36.41 23.60
CA ARG A 613 17.65 -37.04 23.39
C ARG A 613 18.69 -35.95 23.16
N ALA A 614 19.84 -36.08 23.80
CA ALA A 614 20.98 -35.17 23.64
C ALA A 614 22.07 -35.91 22.87
N GLU A 615 22.80 -35.20 22.03
CA GLU A 615 24.16 -35.57 21.66
C GLU A 615 24.95 -34.26 21.45
N SER A 616 26.22 -34.27 21.84
CA SER A 616 27.15 -33.16 21.75
C SER A 616 27.99 -33.33 20.49
N ASP A 617 28.35 -32.25 19.80
CA ASP A 617 29.77 -32.02 19.52
C ASP A 617 30.12 -30.58 19.13
N ARG A 618 31.36 -30.21 19.42
CA ARG A 618 31.84 -28.82 19.45
C ARG A 618 33.21 -28.74 18.78
N ALA A 619 33.28 -28.14 17.59
CA ALA A 619 34.53 -27.91 16.85
C ALA A 619 34.83 -26.40 16.73
N PRO A 620 36.07 -25.94 17.01
CA PRO A 620 36.45 -24.53 16.90
C PRO A 620 36.99 -24.16 15.49
N PRO A 621 36.89 -22.89 15.07
CA PRO A 621 37.43 -22.43 13.79
C PRO A 621 38.96 -22.24 13.82
N ARG A 622 39.61 -22.43 12.65
CA ARG A 622 41.03 -22.12 12.43
C ARG A 622 41.25 -20.63 12.10
N PRO A 623 42.42 -20.07 12.43
CA PRO A 623 42.79 -18.69 12.07
C PRO A 623 43.32 -18.58 10.63
N VAL A 624 43.19 -17.38 10.05
CA VAL A 624 43.83 -16.98 8.78
C VAL A 624 44.83 -15.85 9.10
N PRO A 625 46.09 -15.90 8.61
CA PRO A 625 47.10 -14.89 8.93
C PRO A 625 47.03 -13.66 8.00
N ALA A 626 47.59 -12.54 8.47
CA ALA A 626 47.67 -11.28 7.74
C ALA A 626 49.06 -11.05 7.11
N ALA A 627 49.04 -10.48 5.91
CA ALA A 627 50.12 -9.75 5.23
C ALA A 627 49.51 -9.14 3.94
N ALA A 628 49.94 -8.05 3.33
CA ALA A 628 50.76 -6.88 3.65
C ALA A 628 50.74 -6.03 2.36
N ALA A 629 50.93 -4.72 2.48
CA ALA A 629 50.73 -3.72 1.42
C ALA A 629 51.45 -3.94 0.06
N HIS A 630 50.86 -3.40 -1.01
CA HIS A 630 51.60 -2.60 -1.99
C HIS A 630 50.70 -1.63 -2.78
N ASP A 631 51.22 -0.43 -3.06
CA ASP A 631 50.70 0.53 -4.07
C ASP A 631 50.79 -0.05 -5.50
N ASP A 632 49.86 0.34 -6.39
CA ASP A 632 50.18 1.32 -7.46
C ASP A 632 48.96 1.65 -8.36
N ASP A 633 49.04 2.83 -9.00
CA ASP A 633 47.97 3.58 -9.68
C ASP A 633 47.99 3.38 -11.22
N VAL A 634 46.99 2.69 -11.80
CA VAL A 634 46.75 2.66 -13.27
C VAL A 634 45.26 2.43 -13.62
N ASP A 635 44.60 3.47 -14.14
CA ASP A 635 43.44 3.38 -15.05
C ASP A 635 44.01 3.24 -16.50
N PRO A 636 43.48 2.42 -17.43
CA PRO A 636 42.22 2.81 -18.10
C PRO A 636 41.32 1.68 -18.68
N ALA A 637 40.01 1.94 -18.68
CA ALA A 637 39.05 1.75 -19.79
C ALA A 637 38.75 0.35 -20.43
N GLN A 638 37.59 0.33 -21.10
CA GLN A 638 37.10 -0.65 -22.10
C GLN A 638 36.39 -1.95 -21.64
N GLY A 639 35.07 -1.83 -21.46
CA GLY A 639 34.06 -2.58 -22.25
C GLY A 639 34.23 -4.10 -22.46
N LEU A 640 33.58 -4.89 -21.60
CA LEU A 640 33.42 -6.34 -21.79
C LEU A 640 32.11 -6.69 -22.52
N ARG A 641 32.22 -7.12 -23.78
CA ARG A 641 31.22 -8.00 -24.42
C ARG A 641 31.60 -9.45 -24.13
N ILE A 642 30.70 -10.22 -23.52
CA ILE A 642 30.92 -11.66 -23.30
C ILE A 642 30.20 -12.45 -24.40
N LEU A 643 30.97 -13.10 -25.26
CA LEU A 643 30.56 -14.11 -26.23
C LEU A 643 31.41 -15.37 -26.01
N GLY A 644 30.76 -16.55 -25.98
CA GLY A 644 31.41 -17.86 -25.81
C GLY A 644 30.89 -18.57 -24.55
N ALA A 645 30.58 -19.87 -24.56
CA ALA A 645 31.33 -20.91 -25.26
C ALA A 645 30.45 -22.09 -25.71
N ALA A 646 30.80 -22.65 -26.87
CA ALA A 646 30.46 -24.01 -27.25
C ALA A 646 31.76 -24.74 -27.60
N SER A 647 32.05 -25.87 -26.95
CA SER A 647 32.98 -26.88 -27.47
C SER A 647 32.70 -28.26 -26.86
N ARG A 648 33.22 -29.28 -27.54
CA ARG A 648 32.80 -30.69 -27.43
C ARG A 648 33.65 -31.51 -26.46
N GLY A 649 33.06 -32.56 -25.90
CA GLY A 649 33.75 -33.77 -25.44
C GLY A 649 33.07 -35.00 -26.04
N SER A 650 33.85 -35.97 -26.56
CA SER A 650 33.34 -37.17 -27.24
C SER A 650 33.58 -38.42 -26.38
N GLY A 651 32.62 -39.35 -26.37
CA GLY A 651 32.69 -40.64 -25.66
C GLY A 651 31.55 -41.55 -26.13
N ASN A 652 31.80 -42.86 -26.26
CA ASN A 652 31.06 -43.72 -27.21
C ASN A 652 30.42 -44.97 -26.56
N VAL A 653 29.35 -45.47 -27.19
CA VAL A 653 28.69 -46.80 -27.03
C VAL A 653 27.91 -47.12 -25.73
N ALA A 654 26.58 -47.13 -25.82
CA ALA A 654 25.70 -48.26 -25.46
C ALA A 654 24.25 -48.00 -25.95
N ALA A 655 23.49 -49.04 -26.32
CA ALA A 655 22.17 -48.90 -26.94
C ALA A 655 21.01 -48.87 -25.92
N THR A 656 20.06 -47.95 -26.10
CA THR A 656 18.76 -47.90 -25.39
C THR A 656 17.71 -47.12 -26.24
N PRO A 657 16.39 -47.32 -26.02
CA PRO A 657 15.31 -46.93 -26.94
C PRO A 657 14.94 -45.42 -26.90
N PRO A 658 14.14 -44.91 -27.87
CA PRO A 658 13.95 -43.47 -28.08
C PRO A 658 13.23 -42.74 -26.93
N PRO A 659 13.46 -41.42 -26.77
CA PRO A 659 12.90 -40.63 -25.68
C PRO A 659 11.38 -40.47 -25.82
N LYS A 660 10.68 -40.61 -24.70
CA LYS A 660 9.26 -40.24 -24.59
C LYS A 660 9.11 -38.72 -24.59
N SER A 661 8.03 -38.25 -25.20
CA SER A 661 7.61 -36.85 -25.20
C SER A 661 7.48 -36.27 -23.80
N ALA A 662 7.71 -34.96 -23.66
CA ALA A 662 7.47 -34.23 -22.42
C ALA A 662 5.99 -34.36 -22.01
N SER A 663 5.73 -34.90 -20.81
CA SER A 663 4.36 -35.05 -20.30
C SER A 663 3.88 -33.76 -19.65
N SER A 664 2.70 -33.32 -20.07
CA SER A 664 1.99 -32.18 -19.48
C SER A 664 1.78 -32.35 -17.97
N LEU A 665 1.79 -31.23 -17.24
CA LEU A 665 1.61 -31.16 -15.79
C LEU A 665 0.23 -31.71 -15.35
N LEU A 666 -0.77 -31.66 -16.24
CA LEU A 666 -2.10 -32.26 -16.08
C LEU A 666 -2.11 -33.80 -16.07
N SER A 667 -1.07 -34.47 -16.58
CA SER A 667 -1.00 -35.94 -16.61
C SER A 667 -0.52 -36.58 -15.30
N ARG A 668 -0.26 -35.78 -14.24
CA ARG A 668 0.17 -36.26 -12.92
C ARG A 668 -0.93 -36.22 -11.84
N LEU A 669 -2.09 -35.63 -12.14
CA LEU A 669 -3.20 -35.42 -11.19
C LEU A 669 -4.36 -36.42 -11.32
N ALA A 670 -4.26 -37.40 -12.23
CA ALA A 670 -5.31 -38.39 -12.47
C ALA A 670 -4.76 -39.81 -12.29
N GLY A 671 -4.69 -40.29 -11.04
CA GLY A 671 -4.34 -41.69 -10.77
C GLY A 671 -3.78 -42.00 -9.39
N ASP A 672 -4.58 -41.85 -8.33
CA ASP A 672 -4.58 -42.83 -7.23
C ASP A 672 -5.90 -42.75 -6.46
N GLY A 673 -6.64 -43.87 -6.38
CA GLY A 673 -8.01 -43.84 -5.86
C GLY A 673 -8.86 -45.06 -6.21
N ASP A 674 -8.37 -46.27 -5.94
CA ASP A 674 -9.21 -47.43 -5.59
C ASP A 674 -8.35 -48.65 -5.23
N SER A 675 -8.27 -48.99 -3.93
CA SER A 675 -7.94 -50.35 -3.46
C SER A 675 -8.26 -50.53 -1.97
N GLU A 676 -8.93 -51.65 -1.67
CA GLU A 676 -9.21 -52.23 -0.34
C GLU A 676 -10.14 -51.48 0.63
N GLU A 677 -11.38 -51.97 0.74
CA GLU A 677 -11.70 -52.79 1.92
C GLU A 677 -12.76 -53.88 1.65
N ARG A 678 -12.47 -55.13 2.04
CA ARG A 678 -13.35 -56.29 1.82
C ARG A 678 -14.10 -56.69 3.10
N LYS A 679 -15.43 -56.53 3.06
CA LYS A 679 -16.47 -57.39 3.67
C LYS A 679 -16.06 -58.23 4.91
N GLY A 680 -16.28 -57.71 6.11
CA GLY A 680 -16.45 -58.51 7.34
C GLY A 680 -17.92 -58.56 7.79
N LYS A 681 -18.53 -59.75 7.90
CA LYS A 681 -19.97 -59.90 8.26
C LYS A 681 -20.19 -61.00 9.30
N ARG A 682 -20.60 -60.63 10.53
CA ARG A 682 -21.13 -61.41 11.69
C ARG A 682 -20.72 -60.65 12.97
N SER A 683 -21.43 -60.66 14.11
CA SER A 683 -22.78 -61.10 14.49
C SER A 683 -23.10 -60.51 15.89
N ARG A 684 -24.38 -60.52 16.30
CA ARG A 684 -24.95 -60.34 17.67
C ARG A 684 -23.98 -60.72 18.83
N THR A 685 -24.05 -60.17 20.04
CA THR A 685 -25.26 -59.96 20.89
C THR A 685 -24.95 -59.10 22.14
N LYS A 686 -25.98 -58.47 22.73
CA LYS A 686 -26.14 -58.02 24.14
C LYS A 686 -24.94 -58.20 25.11
N PHE A 687 -24.53 -57.10 25.77
CA PHE A 687 -25.06 -56.74 27.09
C PHE A 687 -24.97 -55.23 27.32
#